data_AF-A0A8B6DAZ2-F1
#
_entry.id   AF-A0A8B6DAZ2-F1
#
_cell.length_a   1.000
_cell.length_b   1.000
_cell.length_c   1.000
_cell.angle_alpha   90.00
_cell.angle_beta   90.00
_cell.angle_gamma   90.00
#
_symmetry.space_group_name_H-M   'P 1'
#
loop_
_entity.id
_entity.type
_entity.pdbx_description
1 polymer ?
#
loop_
_entity_poly.entity_id
_entity_poly.type
_entity_poly.pdbx_seq_one_letter_code
_entity_poly.pdbx_strand_id
1 'polypeptide(L)'
;MAQCKQNAQEFVQNTFNPHVAVLCSRDAEVLCQKNNLTFVELVQPFCRLTSEVHIRDPNNVPHTIRHLKITMRDMSATLPQQSVAKKILNDIVAGAQPQLVEGNRGNVVSVGNYDLQLTSTTPWFEAYREKFLQMLPPSDHDFLNHCLGCVFVVSSGHTDPLSMFNSLVNQQSTQQTQNPSKIPRWFCPGTLRYYVLLHDVIEGEDAKADAIYQSMKSTYGANVCHLLNINSRSIHTAESLKTDNNLPDPWSQFLNKNNTEQPVEGADYDIANGSGADDAGFPSKVTEGNIDQTSVTDSMMADLSDTGDASSGSSDLFDHPLSLMDHSSNSINHIDDQLSPDGTSSPESSNNYSYSKNKSSDKNKPSSGHGMCLTTSDQDRLKIFIHEFCVRALIPWAEKHMRILNDQLTSRKGIHRSLFSATKKWFGGNKPVNQAATNQNTTVVYTTEAPELQMRRLADLAFLFQMYDFAYRTYHTAKRDFNNDHAWLHYAGALEMACIAMFMDPQEQKYPFHYMESAIQTYLQTCKNPLYAARATVVSTEALKSRRMYHEAALQFIKLTSEDSDLRSALLLEQAAHCYINMEVPKVRKYSFHMILAGHRFSKAGQRKHSLRSYSQALQVYKGKGWALAEDHINFTLGRQSFNLKHLENATAAFKHLLTENSKQTAGQQGAFFREYLFVYKQLLTQEAGELGDHSGPLPELPLPIVDSNETKVLLGSRPQPSQGKVLTTCLYY
;
A
#
# COMPACT_ATOMS: atom_id res chain seq x y z
N MET A 1 8.38 -1.24 -14.54
CA MET A 1 8.10 -0.22 -13.50
C MET A 1 6.60 -0.10 -13.39
N ALA A 2 6.01 0.31 -12.27
CA ALA A 2 4.57 0.61 -12.26
C ALA A 2 4.27 1.67 -13.32
N GLN A 3 3.56 1.28 -14.38
CA GLN A 3 3.02 2.21 -15.37
C GLN A 3 1.60 2.44 -14.90
N CYS A 4 1.47 3.37 -13.96
CA CYS A 4 0.16 3.85 -13.58
C CYS A 4 -0.57 4.23 -14.88
N LYS A 5 -1.74 3.61 -15.14
CA LYS A 5 -2.59 4.01 -16.30
C LYS A 5 -2.92 5.51 -16.26
N GLN A 6 -2.74 6.12 -15.10
CA GLN A 6 -2.91 7.52 -14.79
C GLN A 6 -1.54 8.20 -14.71
N ASN A 7 -1.42 9.44 -15.17
CA ASN A 7 -0.22 10.24 -14.91
C ASN A 7 -0.07 10.53 -13.40
N ALA A 8 1.08 11.06 -12.99
CA ALA A 8 1.38 11.31 -11.57
C ALA A 8 0.40 12.30 -10.92
N GLN A 9 -0.05 13.33 -11.65
CA GLN A 9 -1.04 14.31 -11.16
C GLN A 9 -2.41 13.67 -10.94
N GLU A 10 -2.88 12.86 -11.88
CA GLU A 10 -4.12 12.09 -11.75
C GLU A 10 -4.05 11.11 -10.59
N PHE A 11 -2.90 10.46 -10.37
CA PHE A 11 -2.68 9.60 -9.21
C PHE A 11 -2.84 10.37 -7.89
N VAL A 12 -2.26 11.57 -7.78
CA VAL A 12 -2.39 12.44 -6.60
C VAL A 12 -3.86 12.84 -6.40
N GLN A 13 -4.56 13.29 -7.45
CA GLN A 13 -5.99 13.63 -7.40
C GLN A 13 -6.86 12.45 -6.99
N ASN A 14 -6.52 11.25 -7.43
CA ASN A 14 -7.26 10.04 -7.08
C ASN A 14 -7.01 9.57 -5.66
N THR A 15 -5.84 9.86 -5.12
CA THR A 15 -5.45 9.58 -3.74
C THR A 15 -6.14 10.55 -2.78
N PHE A 16 -6.13 11.85 -3.10
CA PHE A 16 -6.66 12.91 -2.26
C PHE A 16 -7.89 13.53 -2.92
N ASN A 17 -9.07 13.07 -2.51
CA ASN A 17 -10.34 13.52 -3.03
C ASN A 17 -11.39 13.67 -1.91
N PRO A 18 -12.40 14.55 -2.06
CA PRO A 18 -13.45 14.73 -1.06
C PRO A 18 -14.16 13.43 -0.69
N HIS A 19 -14.26 13.16 0.61
CA HIS A 19 -14.99 12.01 1.14
C HIS A 19 -16.38 12.44 1.63
N VAL A 20 -17.38 11.61 1.35
CA VAL A 20 -18.78 11.84 1.73
C VAL A 20 -19.34 10.55 2.32
N ALA A 21 -19.87 10.63 3.54
CA ALA A 21 -20.51 9.50 4.18
C ALA A 21 -21.88 9.24 3.57
N VAL A 22 -22.36 8.00 3.62
CA VAL A 22 -23.69 7.61 3.18
C VAL A 22 -24.38 6.84 4.29
N LEU A 23 -25.64 7.19 4.57
CA LEU A 23 -26.55 6.42 5.42
C LEU A 23 -27.81 6.10 4.63
N CYS A 24 -28.10 4.81 4.52
CA CYS A 24 -29.28 4.32 3.82
C CYS A 24 -30.27 3.72 4.81
N SER A 25 -31.55 3.99 4.59
CA SER A 25 -32.63 3.17 5.13
C SER A 25 -32.57 1.74 4.61
N ARG A 26 -33.13 0.79 5.36
CA ARG A 26 -33.05 -0.63 5.03
C ARG A 26 -33.73 -0.95 3.69
N ASP A 27 -34.88 -0.35 3.43
CA ASP A 27 -35.65 -0.50 2.20
C ASP A 27 -34.96 0.15 1.00
N ALA A 28 -34.25 1.28 1.17
CA ALA A 28 -33.41 1.83 0.09
C ALA A 28 -32.28 0.88 -0.32
N GLU A 29 -31.61 0.20 0.64
CA GLU A 29 -30.62 -0.83 0.34
C GLU A 29 -31.25 -2.04 -0.38
N VAL A 30 -32.45 -2.47 0.04
CA VAL A 30 -33.17 -3.56 -0.62
C VAL A 30 -33.50 -3.21 -2.08
N LEU A 31 -33.86 -1.96 -2.38
CA LEU A 31 -34.07 -1.50 -3.75
C LEU A 31 -32.79 -1.58 -4.60
N CYS A 32 -31.64 -1.20 -4.03
CA CYS A 32 -30.35 -1.30 -4.72
C CYS A 32 -29.95 -2.77 -4.96
N GLN A 33 -30.25 -3.66 -4.02
CA GLN A 33 -29.93 -5.09 -4.08
C GLN A 33 -30.61 -5.84 -5.24
N LYS A 34 -31.68 -5.30 -5.83
CA LYS A 34 -32.22 -5.80 -7.11
C LYS A 34 -31.19 -5.80 -8.24
N ASN A 35 -30.12 -5.00 -8.10
CA ASN A 35 -29.00 -4.90 -9.03
C ASN A 35 -27.71 -5.58 -8.54
N ASN A 36 -27.78 -6.36 -7.45
CA ASN A 36 -26.61 -6.95 -6.76
C ASN A 36 -25.59 -5.91 -6.27
N LEU A 37 -26.05 -4.72 -5.88
CA LEU A 37 -25.21 -3.60 -5.44
C LEU A 37 -25.82 -2.98 -4.18
N THR A 38 -24.98 -2.52 -3.26
CA THR A 38 -25.36 -1.52 -2.25
C THR A 38 -25.54 -0.15 -2.90
N PHE A 39 -26.15 0.82 -2.22
CA PHE A 39 -26.26 2.18 -2.78
C PHE A 39 -24.89 2.79 -3.09
N VAL A 40 -23.90 2.59 -2.21
CA VAL A 40 -22.54 3.11 -2.40
C VAL A 40 -21.88 2.50 -3.63
N GLU A 41 -21.99 1.19 -3.81
CA GLU A 41 -21.48 0.49 -5.00
C GLU A 41 -22.23 0.94 -6.27
N LEU A 42 -23.54 1.16 -6.19
CA LEU A 42 -24.38 1.61 -7.31
C LEU A 42 -23.88 2.92 -7.90
N VAL A 43 -23.55 3.91 -7.07
CA VAL A 43 -23.13 5.24 -7.51
C VAL A 43 -21.63 5.35 -7.83
N GLN A 44 -20.81 4.42 -7.32
CA GLN A 44 -19.35 4.49 -7.36
C GLN A 44 -18.75 4.76 -8.76
N PRO A 45 -19.23 4.15 -9.87
CA PRO A 45 -18.69 4.41 -11.21
C PRO A 45 -18.88 5.86 -11.68
N PHE A 46 -19.85 6.57 -11.11
CA PHE A 46 -20.25 7.91 -11.53
C PHE A 46 -19.66 9.02 -10.65
N CYS A 47 -18.90 8.66 -9.61
CA CYS A 47 -18.27 9.57 -8.65
C CYS A 47 -17.10 10.41 -9.20
N ARG A 48 -16.89 10.45 -10.52
CA ARG A 48 -15.96 11.37 -11.19
C ARG A 48 -16.74 12.20 -12.20
N LEU A 49 -16.71 13.52 -12.02
CA LEU A 49 -17.35 14.44 -12.96
C LEU A 49 -16.62 14.41 -14.30
N THR A 50 -17.40 14.44 -15.38
CA THR A 50 -16.89 14.57 -16.75
C THR A 50 -16.81 16.03 -17.20
N SER A 51 -17.58 16.91 -16.57
CA SER A 51 -17.59 18.35 -16.82
C SER A 51 -16.57 19.09 -15.96
N GLU A 52 -16.09 20.21 -16.49
CA GLU A 52 -15.35 21.20 -15.70
C GLU A 52 -16.33 21.97 -14.79
N VAL A 53 -15.93 22.18 -13.55
CA VAL A 53 -16.68 22.96 -12.56
C VAL A 53 -15.80 24.05 -11.98
N HIS A 54 -16.40 25.04 -11.32
CA HIS A 54 -15.68 26.20 -10.81
C HIS A 54 -15.90 26.34 -9.31
N ILE A 55 -14.87 26.80 -8.60
CA ILE A 55 -14.92 27.14 -7.17
C ILE A 55 -14.30 28.51 -6.96
N ARG A 56 -14.81 29.29 -6.00
CA ARG A 56 -14.22 30.58 -5.60
C ARG A 56 -13.44 30.45 -4.31
N ASP A 57 -12.24 31.03 -4.30
CA ASP A 57 -11.43 31.13 -3.09
C ASP A 57 -12.00 32.17 -2.10
N PRO A 58 -11.43 32.28 -0.89
CA PRO A 58 -11.87 33.28 0.08
C PRO A 58 -11.76 34.74 -0.39
N ASN A 59 -10.92 35.04 -1.38
CA ASN A 59 -10.78 36.35 -2.02
C ASN A 59 -11.70 36.51 -3.25
N ASN A 60 -12.64 35.59 -3.44
CA ASN A 60 -13.61 35.54 -4.53
C ASN A 60 -12.99 35.30 -5.94
N VAL A 61 -11.73 34.85 -6.00
CA VAL A 61 -11.05 34.48 -7.24
C VAL A 61 -11.55 33.12 -7.71
N PRO A 62 -12.03 32.99 -8.97
CA PRO A 62 -12.49 31.72 -9.50
C PRO A 62 -11.32 30.80 -9.88
N HIS A 63 -11.47 29.51 -9.57
CA HIS A 63 -10.56 28.42 -9.92
C HIS A 63 -11.34 27.34 -10.66
N THR A 64 -10.73 26.75 -11.70
CA THR A 64 -11.32 25.66 -12.48
C THR A 64 -10.91 24.32 -11.88
N ILE A 65 -11.90 23.47 -11.63
CA ILE A 65 -11.74 22.09 -11.18
C ILE A 65 -12.01 21.17 -12.35
N ARG A 66 -11.04 20.31 -12.66
CA ARG A 66 -11.13 19.34 -13.77
C ARG A 66 -11.29 17.93 -13.19
N HIS A 67 -12.24 17.16 -13.72
CA HIS A 67 -12.47 15.77 -13.34
C HIS A 67 -12.61 15.55 -11.83
N LEU A 68 -13.38 16.40 -11.13
CA LEU A 68 -13.59 16.26 -9.69
C LEU A 68 -14.05 14.84 -9.36
N LYS A 69 -13.24 14.13 -8.59
CA LYS A 69 -13.58 12.82 -8.03
C LYS A 69 -14.05 13.02 -6.60
N ILE A 70 -15.05 12.25 -6.18
CA ILE A 70 -15.46 12.14 -4.78
C ILE A 70 -15.47 10.66 -4.37
N THR A 71 -15.35 10.39 -3.07
CA THR A 71 -15.49 9.03 -2.52
C THR A 71 -16.70 8.98 -1.62
N MET A 72 -17.71 8.23 -2.05
CA MET A 72 -18.87 7.85 -1.22
C MET A 72 -18.49 6.66 -0.35
N ARG A 73 -18.74 6.74 0.96
CA ARG A 73 -18.43 5.67 1.92
C ARG A 73 -19.62 5.40 2.81
N ASP A 74 -19.98 4.14 2.95
CA ASP A 74 -20.97 3.73 3.95
C ASP A 74 -20.49 4.13 5.35
N MET A 75 -21.32 4.86 6.10
CA MET A 75 -20.97 5.31 7.46
C MET A 75 -20.76 4.14 8.43
N SER A 76 -21.34 2.98 8.15
CA SER A 76 -21.16 1.76 8.93
C SER A 76 -19.88 1.00 8.59
N ALA A 77 -19.16 1.39 7.53
CA ALA A 77 -17.93 0.72 7.12
C ALA A 77 -16.84 0.82 8.20
N THR A 78 -16.31 -0.33 8.61
CA THR A 78 -15.19 -0.43 9.55
C THR A 78 -13.88 -0.66 8.83
N LEU A 79 -12.79 -0.14 9.39
CA LEU A 79 -11.46 -0.52 8.92
C LEU A 79 -11.14 -1.96 9.35
N PRO A 80 -10.49 -2.75 8.48
CA PRO A 80 -10.05 -4.09 8.85
C PRO A 80 -9.02 -4.01 9.98
N GLN A 81 -9.05 -5.00 10.89
CA GLN A 81 -7.99 -5.19 11.88
C GLN A 81 -6.63 -5.37 11.18
N GLN A 82 -5.54 -5.02 11.86
CA GLN A 82 -4.20 -5.00 11.25
C GLN A 82 -3.78 -6.35 10.64
N SER A 83 -4.13 -7.47 11.28
CA SER A 83 -3.87 -8.83 10.77
C SER A 83 -4.62 -9.09 9.46
N VAL A 84 -5.90 -8.73 9.41
CA VAL A 84 -6.75 -8.83 8.23
C VAL A 84 -6.26 -7.91 7.12
N ALA A 85 -5.87 -6.68 7.44
CA ALA A 85 -5.30 -5.74 6.48
C ALA A 85 -4.01 -6.27 5.83
N LYS A 86 -3.11 -6.87 6.64
CA LYS A 86 -1.89 -7.52 6.14
C LYS A 86 -2.23 -8.68 5.18
N LYS A 87 -3.22 -9.51 5.52
CA LYS A 87 -3.68 -10.60 4.67
C LYS A 87 -4.25 -10.08 3.35
N ILE A 88 -5.15 -9.08 3.39
CA ILE A 88 -5.72 -8.44 2.20
C ILE A 88 -4.63 -7.92 1.25
N LEU A 89 -3.60 -7.24 1.79
CA LEU A 89 -2.49 -6.75 0.97
C LEU A 89 -1.68 -7.89 0.35
N ASN A 90 -1.46 -8.97 1.09
CA ASN A 90 -0.76 -10.15 0.60
C ASN A 90 -1.54 -10.84 -0.53
N ASP A 91 -2.85 -11.05 -0.34
CA ASP A 91 -3.74 -11.70 -1.30
C ASP A 91 -3.83 -10.88 -2.60
N ILE A 92 -3.91 -9.55 -2.51
CA ILE A 92 -3.94 -8.65 -3.68
C ILE A 92 -2.64 -8.73 -4.48
N VAL A 93 -1.48 -8.75 -3.80
CA VAL A 93 -0.18 -8.90 -4.47
C VAL A 93 -0.05 -10.26 -5.14
N ALA A 94 -0.55 -11.32 -4.49
CA ALA A 94 -0.52 -12.68 -5.03
C ALA A 94 -1.46 -12.84 -6.25
N GLY A 95 -2.63 -12.20 -6.22
CA GLY A 95 -3.64 -12.27 -7.28
C GLY A 95 -3.37 -11.35 -8.48
N ALA A 96 -2.54 -10.31 -8.32
CA ALA A 96 -2.23 -9.36 -9.37
C ALA A 96 -1.22 -9.93 -10.38
N GLN A 97 -1.72 -10.35 -11.55
CA GLN A 97 -0.90 -10.82 -12.67
C GLN A 97 -0.82 -9.78 -13.79
N PRO A 98 0.30 -9.70 -14.55
CA PRO A 98 0.33 -8.97 -15.81
C PRO A 98 -0.76 -9.51 -16.74
N GLN A 99 -1.54 -8.62 -17.36
CA GLN A 99 -2.40 -9.04 -18.46
C GLN A 99 -1.49 -9.51 -19.60
N LEU A 100 -1.50 -10.81 -19.89
CA LEU A 100 -0.84 -11.38 -21.05
C LEU A 100 -1.61 -10.91 -22.29
N VAL A 101 -1.27 -9.74 -22.80
CA VAL A 101 -1.69 -9.35 -24.15
C VAL A 101 -0.83 -10.18 -25.09
N GLU A 102 -1.45 -11.12 -25.81
CA GLU A 102 -0.81 -11.90 -26.86
C GLU A 102 -0.04 -10.94 -27.79
N GLY A 103 1.29 -11.09 -27.83
CA GLY A 103 2.19 -10.27 -28.65
C GLY A 103 3.06 -9.27 -27.89
N ASN A 104 2.85 -9.03 -26.59
CA ASN A 104 3.72 -8.13 -25.82
C ASN A 104 5.02 -8.86 -25.38
N ARG A 105 5.95 -9.05 -26.33
CA ARG A 105 7.34 -9.39 -26.00
C ARG A 105 7.85 -8.30 -25.04
N GLY A 106 8.33 -8.68 -23.85
CA GLY A 106 8.83 -7.71 -22.87
C GLY A 106 9.81 -6.72 -23.51
N ASN A 107 9.81 -5.47 -23.05
CA ASN A 107 10.70 -4.46 -23.60
C ASN A 107 12.15 -4.90 -23.36
N VAL A 108 12.87 -5.19 -24.45
CA VAL A 108 14.31 -5.45 -24.39
C VAL A 108 15.00 -4.11 -24.21
N VAL A 109 15.69 -3.94 -23.08
CA VAL A 109 16.52 -2.78 -22.80
C VAL A 109 17.98 -3.20 -22.93
N SER A 110 18.62 -2.73 -24.00
CA SER A 110 20.05 -2.94 -24.23
C SER A 110 20.86 -1.84 -23.55
N VAL A 111 21.72 -2.22 -22.61
CA VAL A 111 22.65 -1.31 -21.91
C VAL A 111 24.05 -1.90 -21.99
N GLY A 112 24.91 -1.31 -22.82
CA GLY A 112 26.27 -1.85 -23.03
C GLY A 112 26.21 -3.29 -23.55
N ASN A 113 26.69 -4.24 -22.75
CA ASN A 113 26.70 -5.67 -23.08
C ASN A 113 25.55 -6.48 -22.43
N TYR A 114 24.54 -5.80 -21.87
CA TYR A 114 23.36 -6.43 -21.28
C TYR A 114 22.14 -6.24 -22.18
N ASP A 115 21.42 -7.33 -22.47
CA ASP A 115 20.11 -7.31 -23.10
C ASP A 115 19.07 -7.79 -22.10
N LEU A 116 18.35 -6.85 -21.49
CA LEU A 116 17.44 -7.13 -20.39
C LEU A 116 16.00 -7.18 -20.88
N GLN A 117 15.34 -8.32 -20.72
CA GLN A 117 13.90 -8.48 -20.89
C GLN A 117 13.18 -8.01 -19.64
N LEU A 118 12.76 -6.75 -19.65
CA LEU A 118 12.07 -6.13 -18.54
C LEU A 118 10.55 -6.20 -18.70
N THR A 119 9.86 -6.52 -17.62
CA THR A 119 8.41 -6.29 -17.52
C THR A 119 8.14 -4.79 -17.51
N SER A 120 7.38 -4.31 -18.51
CA SER A 120 7.03 -2.89 -18.64
C SER A 120 6.18 -2.41 -17.46
N THR A 121 5.36 -3.28 -16.87
CA THR A 121 4.39 -2.98 -15.79
C THR A 121 4.66 -3.79 -14.52
N THR A 122 4.24 -3.26 -13.36
CA THR A 122 4.24 -3.98 -12.07
C THR A 122 2.86 -3.87 -11.41
N PRO A 123 1.83 -4.57 -11.93
CA PRO A 123 0.44 -4.40 -11.49
C PRO A 123 0.22 -4.77 -10.01
N TRP A 124 1.03 -5.67 -9.45
CA TRP A 124 0.99 -6.00 -8.02
C TRP A 124 1.40 -4.84 -7.12
N PHE A 125 2.35 -4.00 -7.55
CA PHE A 125 2.72 -2.80 -6.81
C PHE A 125 1.60 -1.77 -6.86
N GLU A 126 0.98 -1.58 -8.04
CA GLU A 126 -0.15 -0.66 -8.21
C GLU A 126 -1.34 -1.07 -7.35
N ALA A 127 -1.70 -2.36 -7.37
CA ALA A 127 -2.78 -2.90 -6.57
C ALA A 127 -2.50 -2.81 -5.05
N TYR A 128 -1.27 -3.12 -4.62
CA TYR A 128 -0.84 -2.93 -3.24
C TYR A 128 -0.96 -1.46 -2.82
N ARG A 129 -0.43 -0.55 -3.64
CA ARG A 129 -0.39 0.89 -3.39
C ARG A 129 -1.78 1.47 -3.22
N GLU A 130 -2.68 1.17 -4.16
CA GLU A 130 -4.07 1.64 -4.11
C GLU A 130 -4.80 1.11 -2.88
N LYS A 131 -4.66 -0.18 -2.59
CA LYS A 131 -5.31 -0.76 -1.41
C LYS A 131 -4.74 -0.23 -0.10
N PHE A 132 -3.43 -0.05 -0.03
CA PHE A 132 -2.75 0.53 1.13
C PHE A 132 -3.28 1.94 1.43
N LEU A 133 -3.36 2.80 0.42
CA LEU A 133 -3.88 4.17 0.57
C LEU A 133 -5.36 4.19 0.98
N GLN A 134 -6.19 3.29 0.43
CA GLN A 134 -7.60 3.16 0.80
C GLN A 134 -7.81 2.71 2.25
N MET A 135 -6.89 1.92 2.80
CA MET A 135 -6.98 1.39 4.17
C MET A 135 -6.25 2.27 5.20
N LEU A 136 -5.62 3.37 4.78
CA LEU A 136 -4.91 4.26 5.68
C LEU A 136 -5.91 4.93 6.66
N PRO A 137 -5.75 4.75 7.99
CA PRO A 137 -6.67 5.35 8.94
C PRO A 137 -6.52 6.88 8.95
N PRO A 138 -7.63 7.65 9.00
CA PRO A 138 -7.57 9.09 9.20
C PRO A 138 -6.84 9.43 10.52
N SER A 139 -6.03 10.48 10.51
CA SER A 139 -5.30 10.97 11.69
C SER A 139 -5.63 12.44 11.94
N ASP A 140 -5.50 12.90 13.18
CA ASP A 140 -5.89 14.25 13.58
C ASP A 140 -4.93 15.36 13.07
N HIS A 141 -3.81 14.99 12.43
CA HIS A 141 -2.85 15.95 11.91
C HIS A 141 -3.14 16.46 10.49
N ASP A 142 -4.00 15.76 9.74
CA ASP A 142 -4.49 16.18 8.43
C ASP A 142 -5.99 15.90 8.27
N PHE A 143 -6.64 16.63 7.36
CA PHE A 143 -8.08 16.54 7.13
C PHE A 143 -8.44 15.94 5.76
N LEU A 144 -7.47 15.31 5.08
CA LEU A 144 -7.60 14.84 3.70
C LEU A 144 -8.55 13.64 3.55
N ASN A 145 -8.64 12.80 4.59
CA ASN A 145 -9.50 11.62 4.65
C ASN A 145 -10.74 11.80 5.54
N HIS A 146 -11.06 13.03 5.92
CA HIS A 146 -12.23 13.36 6.72
C HIS A 146 -13.46 13.60 5.83
N CYS A 147 -14.63 13.12 6.26
CA CYS A 147 -15.87 13.33 5.52
C CYS A 147 -16.33 14.79 5.61
N LEU A 148 -16.63 15.38 4.46
CA LEU A 148 -17.14 16.75 4.32
C LEU A 148 -18.65 16.82 4.56
N GLY A 149 -19.35 15.72 4.32
CA GLY A 149 -20.81 15.64 4.45
C GLY A 149 -21.34 14.21 4.51
N CYS A 150 -22.66 14.11 4.66
CA CYS A 150 -23.42 12.87 4.67
C CYS A 150 -24.59 12.96 3.68
N VAL A 151 -24.72 11.92 2.85
CA VAL A 151 -25.90 11.67 2.00
C VAL A 151 -26.82 10.71 2.73
N PHE A 152 -28.05 11.14 2.99
CA PHE A 152 -29.09 10.33 3.60
C PHE A 152 -30.00 9.80 2.48
N VAL A 153 -30.20 8.49 2.43
CA VAL A 153 -30.96 7.83 1.34
C VAL A 153 -32.15 7.09 1.92
N VAL A 154 -33.36 7.50 1.52
CA VAL A 154 -34.62 6.88 1.96
C VAL A 154 -35.44 6.47 0.75
N SER A 155 -36.06 5.29 0.81
CA SER A 155 -36.96 4.82 -0.25
C SER A 155 -38.27 5.62 -0.26
N SER A 156 -38.81 5.93 -1.43
CA SER A 156 -40.18 6.44 -1.56
C SER A 156 -41.24 5.43 -1.12
N GLY A 157 -40.88 4.15 -1.05
CA GLY A 157 -41.71 3.06 -0.55
C GLY A 157 -41.78 3.01 0.98
N HIS A 158 -40.93 3.76 1.70
CA HIS A 158 -40.96 3.81 3.15
C HIS A 158 -42.32 4.32 3.66
N THR A 159 -42.77 3.83 4.82
CA THR A 159 -44.07 4.20 5.40
C THR A 159 -44.13 5.69 5.78
N ASP A 160 -43.05 6.19 6.39
CA ASP A 160 -42.85 7.61 6.70
C ASP A 160 -41.40 8.04 6.36
N PRO A 161 -41.15 8.53 5.12
CA PRO A 161 -39.81 8.89 4.69
C PRO A 161 -39.18 10.05 5.48
N LEU A 162 -39.96 11.07 5.86
CA LEU A 162 -39.44 12.27 6.55
C LEU A 162 -38.98 11.93 7.97
N SER A 163 -39.74 11.11 8.70
CA SER A 163 -39.32 10.61 10.00
C SER A 163 -38.06 9.74 9.89
N MET A 164 -37.96 8.90 8.86
CA MET A 164 -36.76 8.09 8.61
C MET A 164 -35.53 8.97 8.33
N PHE A 165 -35.65 10.02 7.51
CA PHE A 165 -34.55 10.98 7.32
C PHE A 165 -34.07 11.60 8.64
N ASN A 166 -35.00 12.02 9.50
CA ASN A 166 -34.66 12.57 10.82
C ASN A 166 -33.92 11.55 11.69
N SER A 167 -34.33 10.28 11.65
CA SER A 167 -33.65 9.19 12.36
C SER A 167 -32.21 9.00 11.88
N LEU A 168 -31.98 8.98 10.56
CA LEU A 168 -30.62 8.85 10.01
C LEU A 168 -29.74 10.07 10.34
N VAL A 169 -30.30 11.29 10.31
CA VAL A 169 -29.58 12.51 10.73
C VAL A 169 -29.19 12.47 12.21
N ASN A 170 -30.09 11.96 13.07
CA ASN A 170 -29.81 11.79 14.49
C ASN A 170 -28.71 10.75 14.70
N GLN A 171 -28.72 9.63 13.96
CA GLN A 171 -27.66 8.62 13.99
C GLN A 171 -26.29 9.21 13.63
N GLN A 172 -26.21 9.99 12.55
CA GLN A 172 -24.99 10.69 12.15
C GLN A 172 -24.49 11.67 13.23
N SER A 173 -25.40 12.50 13.75
CA SER A 173 -25.08 13.52 14.76
C SER A 173 -24.62 12.90 16.09
N THR A 174 -25.24 11.78 16.47
CA THR A 174 -24.88 11.01 17.66
C THR A 174 -23.50 10.39 17.51
N GLN A 175 -23.18 9.81 16.36
CA GLN A 175 -21.85 9.26 16.12
C GLN A 175 -20.77 10.35 16.18
N GLN A 176 -21.02 11.51 15.57
CA GLN A 176 -20.06 12.62 15.57
C GLN A 176 -19.79 13.18 16.98
N THR A 177 -20.83 13.28 17.82
CA THR A 177 -20.73 13.89 19.16
C THR A 177 -20.29 12.90 20.23
N GLN A 178 -20.85 11.68 20.26
CA GLN A 178 -20.56 10.69 21.31
C GLN A 178 -19.39 9.77 20.96
N ASN A 179 -19.11 9.56 19.67
CA ASN A 179 -18.05 8.64 19.20
C ASN A 179 -17.12 9.30 18.18
N PRO A 180 -16.45 10.43 18.51
CA PRO A 180 -15.66 11.21 17.56
C PRO A 180 -14.44 10.45 17.02
N SER A 181 -13.94 9.44 17.74
CA SER A 181 -12.85 8.55 17.32
C SER A 181 -13.28 7.46 16.35
N LYS A 182 -14.59 7.19 16.24
CA LYS A 182 -15.13 6.19 15.32
C LYS A 182 -15.11 6.72 13.89
N ILE A 183 -14.79 5.85 12.94
CA ILE A 183 -14.81 6.15 11.51
C ILE A 183 -16.26 6.14 11.01
N PRO A 184 -16.64 7.03 10.06
CA PRO A 184 -15.81 8.09 9.47
C PRO A 184 -15.51 9.24 10.44
N ARG A 185 -14.33 9.84 10.28
CA ARG A 185 -13.99 11.11 10.94
C ARG A 185 -14.59 12.27 10.15
N TRP A 186 -15.04 13.31 10.84
CA TRP A 186 -15.74 14.46 10.23
C TRP A 186 -14.82 15.68 10.14
N PHE A 187 -14.88 16.37 9.00
CA PHE A 187 -14.01 17.52 8.74
C PHE A 187 -14.25 18.68 9.71
N CYS A 188 -15.51 18.96 10.02
CA CYS A 188 -15.93 19.97 10.99
C CYS A 188 -17.29 19.59 11.61
N PRO A 189 -17.74 20.25 12.69
CA PRO A 189 -19.06 20.03 13.27
C PRO A 189 -20.22 20.32 12.30
N GLY A 190 -20.06 21.32 11.42
CA GLY A 190 -21.07 21.75 10.45
C GLY A 190 -21.03 20.96 9.14
N THR A 191 -21.29 19.65 9.21
CA THR A 191 -21.24 18.74 8.05
C THR A 191 -22.32 19.06 7.01
N LEU A 192 -21.99 18.92 5.73
CA LEU A 192 -22.98 19.01 4.66
C LEU A 192 -24.00 17.86 4.80
N ARG A 193 -25.29 18.18 4.72
CA ARG A 193 -26.38 17.19 4.72
C ARG A 193 -27.08 17.23 3.37
N TYR A 194 -27.23 16.08 2.74
CA TYR A 194 -27.91 15.94 1.44
C TYR A 194 -28.91 14.79 1.49
N TYR A 195 -30.12 15.01 0.99
CA TYR A 195 -31.25 14.11 1.16
C TYR A 195 -31.66 13.53 -0.20
N VAL A 196 -31.66 12.20 -0.32
CA VAL A 196 -32.00 11.48 -1.55
C VAL A 196 -33.22 10.60 -1.29
N LEU A 197 -34.30 10.88 -2.03
CA LEU A 197 -35.45 9.98 -2.11
C LEU A 197 -35.19 9.00 -3.25
N LEU A 198 -35.00 7.73 -2.94
CA LEU A 198 -34.77 6.68 -3.92
C LEU A 198 -36.11 6.08 -4.34
N HIS A 199 -36.39 6.11 -5.64
CA HIS A 199 -37.67 5.66 -6.19
C HIS A 199 -37.46 4.53 -7.20
N ASP A 200 -38.19 3.44 -7.02
CA ASP A 200 -38.24 2.34 -7.98
C ASP A 200 -39.33 2.64 -9.03
N VAL A 201 -38.94 2.82 -10.29
CA VAL A 201 -39.85 3.24 -11.37
C VAL A 201 -40.88 2.16 -11.73
N ILE A 202 -40.59 0.88 -11.44
CA ILE A 202 -41.46 -0.23 -11.85
C ILE A 202 -42.45 -0.60 -10.75
N GLU A 203 -42.01 -0.58 -9.49
CA GLU A 203 -42.85 -0.97 -8.35
C GLU A 203 -43.40 0.20 -7.55
N GLY A 204 -42.86 1.40 -7.73
CA GLY A 204 -43.24 2.60 -6.98
C GLY A 204 -44.45 3.33 -7.58
N GLU A 205 -45.04 4.20 -6.75
CA GLU A 205 -46.10 5.13 -7.16
C GLU A 205 -45.51 6.54 -7.38
N ASP A 206 -45.42 6.98 -8.65
CA ASP A 206 -44.79 8.25 -9.04
C ASP A 206 -45.39 9.45 -8.31
N ALA A 207 -46.73 9.56 -8.28
CA ALA A 207 -47.43 10.69 -7.67
C ALA A 207 -47.13 10.82 -6.16
N LYS A 208 -46.98 9.68 -5.48
CA LYS A 208 -46.59 9.64 -4.06
C LYS A 208 -45.14 10.09 -3.89
N ALA A 209 -44.23 9.61 -4.72
CA ALA A 209 -42.81 9.99 -4.66
C ALA A 209 -42.63 11.50 -4.92
N ASP A 210 -43.34 12.06 -5.90
CA ASP A 210 -43.32 13.49 -6.19
C ASP A 210 -43.86 14.32 -5.01
N ALA A 211 -44.97 13.91 -4.40
CA ALA A 211 -45.53 14.60 -3.23
C ALA A 211 -44.56 14.60 -2.03
N ILE A 212 -43.90 13.46 -1.76
CA ILE A 212 -42.86 13.37 -0.73
C ILE A 212 -41.69 14.28 -1.08
N TYR A 213 -41.26 14.29 -2.34
CA TYR A 213 -40.14 15.13 -2.78
C TYR A 213 -40.43 16.63 -2.65
N GLN A 214 -41.64 17.09 -2.97
CA GLN A 214 -42.05 18.49 -2.72
C GLN A 214 -42.06 18.82 -1.23
N SER A 215 -42.51 17.88 -0.39
CA SER A 215 -42.45 18.03 1.07
C SER A 215 -41.00 18.15 1.55
N MET A 216 -40.08 17.30 1.07
CA MET A 216 -38.65 17.38 1.38
C MET A 216 -38.05 18.74 1.00
N LYS A 217 -38.36 19.25 -0.20
CA LYS A 217 -37.89 20.59 -0.63
C LYS A 217 -38.35 21.69 0.30
N SER A 218 -39.58 21.58 0.80
CA SER A 218 -40.17 22.55 1.73
C SER A 218 -39.53 22.46 3.12
N THR A 219 -39.21 21.25 3.59
CA THR A 219 -38.61 21.01 4.90
C THR A 219 -37.10 21.31 4.96
N TYR A 220 -36.33 20.85 3.97
CA TYR A 220 -34.86 20.89 4.01
C TYR A 220 -34.24 21.90 3.04
N GLY A 221 -35.01 22.37 2.05
CA GLY A 221 -34.54 23.27 1.00
C GLY A 221 -34.22 22.56 -0.30
N ALA A 222 -34.61 23.17 -1.43
CA ALA A 222 -34.55 22.51 -2.74
C ALA A 222 -33.14 22.16 -3.25
N ASN A 223 -32.09 22.84 -2.78
CA ASN A 223 -30.72 22.62 -3.25
C ASN A 223 -30.02 21.41 -2.60
N VAL A 224 -30.61 20.84 -1.54
CA VAL A 224 -30.06 19.70 -0.81
C VAL A 224 -30.96 18.46 -0.88
N CYS A 225 -31.96 18.47 -1.76
CA CYS A 225 -32.90 17.38 -1.96
C CYS A 225 -32.85 16.87 -3.40
N HIS A 226 -32.77 15.56 -3.59
CA HIS A 226 -32.81 14.92 -4.90
C HIS A 226 -33.78 13.73 -4.91
N LEU A 227 -34.55 13.60 -5.99
CA LEU A 227 -35.38 12.43 -6.27
C LEU A 227 -34.64 11.58 -7.31
N LEU A 228 -34.19 10.40 -6.91
CA LEU A 228 -33.41 9.49 -7.74
C LEU A 228 -34.27 8.31 -8.18
N ASN A 229 -34.70 8.34 -9.43
CA ASN A 229 -35.45 7.26 -10.06
C ASN A 229 -34.48 6.19 -10.58
N ILE A 230 -34.65 4.95 -10.11
CA ILE A 230 -33.88 3.77 -10.51
C ILE A 230 -34.81 2.61 -10.87
N ASN A 231 -34.22 1.52 -11.36
CA ASN A 231 -34.92 0.27 -11.66
C ASN A 231 -36.01 0.42 -12.72
N SER A 232 -35.73 1.08 -13.86
CA SER A 232 -36.69 1.20 -14.97
C SER A 232 -36.89 -0.10 -15.78
N ARG A 233 -36.35 -1.22 -15.31
CA ARG A 233 -36.53 -2.55 -15.88
C ARG A 233 -36.93 -3.54 -14.78
N SER A 234 -37.99 -4.33 -15.02
CA SER A 234 -38.42 -5.35 -14.07
C SER A 234 -37.43 -6.50 -13.95
N ILE A 235 -37.40 -7.14 -12.77
CA ILE A 235 -36.49 -8.27 -12.50
C ILE A 235 -36.75 -9.46 -13.44
N HIS A 236 -38.01 -9.74 -13.77
CA HIS A 236 -38.38 -10.80 -14.72
C HIS A 236 -37.81 -10.54 -16.12
N THR A 237 -37.88 -9.30 -16.59
CA THR A 237 -37.28 -8.90 -17.87
C THR A 237 -35.76 -9.03 -17.81
N ALA A 238 -35.16 -8.57 -16.72
CA ALA A 238 -33.71 -8.64 -16.52
C ALA A 238 -33.18 -10.09 -16.48
N GLU A 239 -33.94 -11.02 -15.92
CA GLU A 239 -33.60 -12.46 -15.91
C GLU A 239 -33.71 -13.10 -17.28
N SER A 240 -34.70 -12.72 -18.09
CA SER A 240 -34.84 -13.22 -19.47
C SER A 240 -33.69 -12.79 -20.39
N LEU A 241 -33.15 -11.57 -20.19
CA LEU A 241 -32.04 -11.01 -20.96
C LEU A 241 -30.65 -11.57 -20.56
N LYS A 242 -30.56 -12.46 -19.56
CA LYS A 242 -29.30 -13.08 -19.13
C LYS A 242 -28.65 -13.95 -20.21
N THR A 243 -29.42 -14.40 -21.20
CA THR A 243 -28.96 -15.31 -22.26
C THR A 243 -28.22 -14.61 -23.41
N ASP A 244 -28.22 -13.26 -23.48
CA ASP A 244 -27.74 -12.51 -24.65
C ASP A 244 -26.70 -11.39 -24.40
N ASN A 245 -26.26 -11.13 -23.16
CA ASN A 245 -25.60 -9.83 -22.88
C ASN A 245 -24.06 -9.83 -22.87
N ASN A 246 -23.50 -9.25 -23.94
CA ASN A 246 -22.16 -8.64 -24.04
C ASN A 246 -22.11 -7.17 -23.53
N LEU A 247 -23.01 -6.76 -22.62
CA LEU A 247 -23.08 -5.38 -22.14
C LEU A 247 -21.89 -5.06 -21.19
N PRO A 248 -21.28 -3.85 -21.28
CA PRO A 248 -20.23 -3.45 -20.35
C PRO A 248 -20.75 -3.39 -18.90
N ASP A 249 -20.05 -4.03 -17.97
CA ASP A 249 -20.30 -3.94 -16.53
C ASP A 249 -19.39 -2.85 -15.92
N PRO A 250 -19.86 -1.60 -15.75
CA PRO A 250 -19.04 -0.52 -15.21
C PRO A 250 -18.67 -0.72 -13.73
N TRP A 251 -19.37 -1.60 -12.99
CA TRP A 251 -19.16 -1.87 -11.57
C TRP A 251 -18.03 -2.88 -11.33
N SER A 252 -17.82 -3.82 -12.25
CA SER A 252 -16.83 -4.90 -12.14
C SER A 252 -15.42 -4.45 -11.75
N GLN A 253 -15.00 -3.23 -12.14
CA GLN A 253 -13.68 -2.67 -11.81
C GLN A 253 -13.57 -2.15 -10.36
N PHE A 254 -14.71 -1.89 -9.71
CA PHE A 254 -14.78 -1.30 -8.37
C PHE A 254 -15.09 -2.33 -7.29
N LEU A 255 -15.74 -3.44 -7.67
CA LEU A 255 -16.08 -4.52 -6.77
C LEU A 255 -14.85 -5.41 -6.56
N ASN A 256 -14.62 -5.81 -5.30
CA ASN A 256 -13.52 -6.73 -5.00
C ASN A 256 -13.74 -8.02 -5.79
N LYS A 257 -12.81 -8.33 -6.70
CA LYS A 257 -12.64 -9.69 -7.22
C LYS A 257 -12.21 -10.57 -6.05
N ASN A 258 -13.16 -11.03 -5.25
CA ASN A 258 -12.91 -12.17 -4.39
C ASN A 258 -12.72 -13.35 -5.33
N ASN A 259 -11.47 -13.57 -5.78
CA ASN A 259 -11.06 -14.81 -6.40
C ASN A 259 -11.31 -15.91 -5.37
N THR A 260 -12.53 -16.45 -5.42
CA THR A 260 -12.94 -17.65 -4.70
C THR A 260 -12.74 -18.85 -5.62
N GLU A 261 -11.83 -18.74 -6.57
CA GLU A 261 -11.14 -19.88 -7.16
C GLU A 261 -9.89 -20.06 -6.31
N GLN A 262 -10.01 -20.86 -5.25
CA GLN A 262 -8.84 -21.56 -4.75
C GLN A 262 -8.29 -22.36 -5.95
N PRO A 263 -7.00 -22.23 -6.31
CA PRO A 263 -6.35 -23.34 -6.96
C PRO A 263 -6.33 -24.46 -5.91
N VAL A 264 -7.27 -25.39 -6.03
CA VAL A 264 -7.17 -26.68 -5.37
C VAL A 264 -5.94 -27.34 -5.99
N GLU A 265 -4.76 -27.18 -5.38
CA GLU A 265 -3.61 -28.10 -5.51
C GLU A 265 -2.41 -27.62 -4.69
N GLY A 266 -2.60 -27.56 -3.38
CA GLY A 266 -1.53 -27.64 -2.40
C GLY A 266 -1.95 -28.62 -1.33
N ALA A 267 -1.64 -29.91 -1.52
CA ALA A 267 -1.60 -30.81 -0.38
C ALA A 267 -0.51 -30.26 0.55
N ASP A 268 -0.92 -29.72 1.70
CA ASP A 268 -0.02 -29.47 2.82
C ASP A 268 0.57 -30.83 3.20
N TYR A 269 1.85 -31.01 2.94
CA TYR A 269 2.62 -32.00 3.69
C TYR A 269 2.97 -31.33 5.02
N ASP A 270 2.21 -31.66 6.05
CA ASP A 270 2.59 -31.45 7.44
C ASP A 270 3.96 -32.10 7.68
N ILE A 271 4.99 -31.29 7.86
CA ILE A 271 6.23 -31.75 8.50
C ILE A 271 5.91 -31.84 9.99
N ALA A 272 5.46 -33.02 10.41
CA ALA A 272 5.28 -33.36 11.80
C ALA A 272 6.62 -33.21 12.56
N ASN A 273 6.59 -32.50 13.69
CA ASN A 273 7.61 -32.56 14.72
C ASN A 273 7.69 -33.99 15.26
N GLY A 274 8.54 -34.82 14.64
CA GLY A 274 8.92 -36.13 15.13
C GLY A 274 10.31 -36.08 15.74
N SER A 275 10.39 -36.18 17.07
CA SER A 275 11.64 -36.47 17.78
C SER A 275 12.14 -37.86 17.40
N GLY A 276 13.21 -37.93 16.61
CA GLY A 276 13.89 -39.16 16.23
C GLY A 276 15.12 -38.82 15.39
N ALA A 277 16.27 -39.39 15.75
CA ALA A 277 17.58 -39.08 15.17
C ALA A 277 17.66 -39.35 13.65
N ASP A 278 18.54 -38.58 13.01
CA ASP A 278 19.01 -38.69 11.62
C ASP A 278 18.00 -38.42 10.49
N ASP A 279 17.69 -37.14 10.23
CA ASP A 279 17.21 -36.71 8.91
C ASP A 279 17.68 -35.30 8.51
N ALA A 280 18.08 -35.16 7.25
CA ALA A 280 18.82 -34.03 6.71
C ALA A 280 17.89 -32.84 6.36
N GLY A 281 17.83 -31.84 7.23
CA GLY A 281 17.20 -30.56 6.92
C GLY A 281 17.94 -29.75 5.84
N PHE A 282 17.18 -29.11 4.95
CA PHE A 282 17.67 -28.25 3.87
C PHE A 282 18.64 -27.16 4.37
N PRO A 283 19.88 -27.05 3.86
CA PRO A 283 20.76 -25.93 4.21
C PRO A 283 20.22 -24.61 3.64
N SER A 284 20.12 -23.60 4.50
CA SER A 284 19.49 -22.30 4.19
C SER A 284 20.40 -21.32 3.43
N LYS A 285 21.71 -21.59 3.32
CA LYS A 285 22.70 -20.66 2.75
C LYS A 285 23.79 -21.38 1.94
N VAL A 286 24.24 -20.72 0.88
CA VAL A 286 25.52 -21.00 0.19
C VAL A 286 26.61 -20.34 1.04
N THR A 287 27.64 -21.07 1.45
CA THR A 287 28.74 -20.51 2.26
C THR A 287 29.58 -19.54 1.43
N GLU A 288 29.45 -18.24 1.69
CA GLU A 288 30.39 -17.23 1.20
C GLU A 288 31.70 -17.34 2.00
N GLY A 289 32.83 -17.45 1.31
CA GLY A 289 34.14 -17.39 1.97
C GLY A 289 34.34 -16.03 2.65
N ASN A 290 34.96 -16.03 3.83
CA ASN A 290 35.34 -14.83 4.56
C ASN A 290 36.15 -13.88 3.65
N ILE A 291 35.49 -12.82 3.19
CA ILE A 291 36.13 -11.61 2.69
C ILE A 291 35.87 -10.57 3.77
N ASP A 292 36.92 -9.97 4.33
CA ASP A 292 36.81 -8.88 5.29
C ASP A 292 35.91 -7.76 4.72
N GLN A 293 34.67 -7.72 5.19
CA GLN A 293 33.59 -6.83 4.73
C GLN A 293 33.71 -5.39 5.24
N THR A 294 34.89 -4.97 5.69
CA THR A 294 35.12 -3.60 6.18
C THR A 294 35.66 -2.64 5.12
N SER A 295 35.98 -3.08 3.90
CA SER A 295 36.75 -2.24 2.96
C SER A 295 36.04 -1.82 1.66
N VAL A 296 34.81 -2.26 1.36
CA VAL A 296 34.20 -2.02 0.03
C VAL A 296 33.00 -1.07 0.06
N THR A 297 32.37 -0.86 1.22
CA THR A 297 31.23 0.08 1.36
C THR A 297 31.65 1.51 1.65
N ASP A 298 32.83 1.75 2.25
CA ASP A 298 33.32 3.10 2.53
C ASP A 298 33.90 3.79 1.27
N SER A 299 34.49 3.04 0.34
CA SER A 299 35.19 3.62 -0.81
C SER A 299 34.28 4.17 -1.92
N MET A 300 32.95 4.12 -1.78
CA MET A 300 32.01 4.72 -2.74
C MET A 300 31.02 5.71 -2.11
N MET A 301 31.16 6.02 -0.81
CA MET A 301 30.42 7.06 -0.09
C MET A 301 31.29 8.29 0.24
N ALA A 302 32.62 8.17 0.15
CA ALA A 302 33.55 9.26 0.42
C ALA A 302 33.83 10.12 -0.83
N ASP A 303 32.86 10.94 -1.24
CA ASP A 303 33.15 12.13 -2.06
C ASP A 303 32.16 13.29 -1.81
N LEU A 304 31.61 13.34 -0.59
CA LEU A 304 30.66 14.37 -0.17
C LEU A 304 31.04 14.91 1.22
N SER A 305 32.12 15.68 1.29
CA SER A 305 32.26 16.85 2.20
C SER A 305 33.69 17.36 2.23
N ASP A 306 33.95 18.55 1.67
CA ASP A 306 35.05 19.39 2.11
C ASP A 306 34.51 20.73 2.63
N THR A 307 34.82 20.98 3.90
CA THR A 307 35.03 22.23 4.65
C THR A 307 34.15 22.41 5.90
N GLY A 308 34.79 22.29 7.08
CA GLY A 308 34.36 22.94 8.32
C GLY A 308 34.30 22.09 9.60
N ASP A 309 35.46 21.89 10.22
CA ASP A 309 35.77 21.76 11.67
C ASP A 309 34.79 21.12 12.69
N ALA A 310 35.27 19.98 13.21
CA ALA A 310 35.47 19.58 14.62
C ALA A 310 34.40 19.84 15.70
N SER A 311 33.82 18.75 16.24
CA SER A 311 34.06 18.32 17.63
C SER A 311 33.45 16.94 17.93
N SER A 312 34.18 16.19 18.74
CA SER A 312 34.01 14.78 19.13
C SER A 312 32.86 14.51 20.10
N GLY A 313 32.15 13.40 19.92
CA GLY A 313 31.27 12.81 20.94
C GLY A 313 30.77 11.42 20.50
N SER A 314 31.01 10.41 21.35
CA SER A 314 30.81 8.97 21.19
C SER A 314 29.56 8.49 20.44
N SER A 315 29.77 7.60 19.46
CA SER A 315 28.73 6.81 18.78
C SER A 315 28.42 5.53 19.57
N ASP A 316 27.22 5.44 20.13
CA ASP A 316 26.64 4.16 20.57
C ASP A 316 26.16 3.35 19.35
N LEU A 317 26.53 2.08 19.37
CA LEU A 317 26.46 1.09 18.29
C LEU A 317 25.03 0.82 17.81
N PHE A 318 24.80 0.99 16.51
CA PHE A 318 23.67 0.42 15.78
C PHE A 318 24.00 -1.02 15.39
N ASP A 319 23.30 -1.99 15.97
CA ASP A 319 23.33 -3.39 15.56
C ASP A 319 22.71 -3.56 14.16
N HIS A 320 23.45 -4.21 13.26
CA HIS A 320 23.09 -4.39 11.85
C HIS A 320 22.26 -5.67 11.62
N PRO A 321 21.31 -5.71 10.66
CA PRO A 321 20.28 -6.77 10.52
C PRO A 321 20.75 -8.16 10.04
N LEU A 322 21.99 -8.56 10.33
CA LEU A 322 22.50 -9.90 10.03
C LEU A 322 23.28 -10.55 11.19
N SER A 323 23.22 -10.01 12.41
CA SER A 323 23.75 -10.70 13.59
C SER A 323 22.74 -11.75 14.09
N LEU A 324 22.98 -13.02 13.73
CA LEU A 324 22.40 -14.16 14.44
C LEU A 324 23.48 -14.67 15.40
N MET A 325 23.31 -14.39 16.70
CA MET A 325 23.99 -15.12 17.76
C MET A 325 22.97 -15.97 18.48
N ASP A 326 23.22 -17.26 18.43
CA ASP A 326 22.47 -18.33 19.07
C ASP A 326 22.95 -18.44 20.52
N HIS A 327 22.08 -18.19 21.49
CA HIS A 327 22.33 -18.53 22.90
C HIS A 327 21.08 -19.13 23.52
N SER A 328 21.03 -20.46 23.49
CA SER A 328 20.28 -21.26 24.45
C SER A 328 21.04 -21.36 25.77
N SER A 329 20.49 -20.82 26.85
CA SER A 329 20.80 -21.30 28.20
C SER A 329 19.67 -20.98 29.18
N ASN A 330 19.17 -22.05 29.80
CA ASN A 330 18.30 -22.06 30.97
C ASN A 330 18.85 -21.17 32.08
N SER A 331 17.97 -20.42 32.76
CA SER A 331 17.98 -20.32 34.22
C SER A 331 16.68 -19.74 34.77
N ILE A 332 16.10 -20.55 35.65
CA ILE A 332 15.03 -20.33 36.60
C ILE A 332 15.32 -19.10 37.47
N ASN A 333 14.31 -18.27 37.75
CA ASN A 333 14.01 -17.75 39.09
C ASN A 333 12.61 -17.11 39.14
N HIS A 334 11.72 -17.81 39.86
CA HIS A 334 10.56 -17.27 40.55
C HIS A 334 10.98 -16.25 41.61
N ILE A 335 10.13 -15.25 41.90
CA ILE A 335 9.47 -15.04 43.21
C ILE A 335 8.36 -13.98 43.06
N ASP A 336 7.30 -14.27 43.78
CA ASP A 336 5.98 -13.65 43.96
C ASP A 336 5.92 -12.13 44.26
N ASP A 337 4.78 -11.50 43.95
CA ASP A 337 3.83 -11.12 45.01
C ASP A 337 2.45 -10.61 44.50
N GLN A 338 1.45 -11.45 44.77
CA GLN A 338 0.18 -11.18 45.47
C GLN A 338 -1.04 -10.49 44.81
N LEU A 339 -2.05 -11.37 44.64
CA LEU A 339 -3.51 -11.26 44.57
C LEU A 339 -4.16 -10.40 45.69
N SER A 340 -5.11 -9.49 45.37
CA SER A 340 -6.60 -9.60 45.56
C SER A 340 -7.14 -8.63 46.65
N PRO A 341 -8.47 -8.38 46.84
CA PRO A 341 -9.69 -8.72 46.06
C PRO A 341 -10.76 -7.59 45.93
N ASP A 342 -11.87 -7.94 45.24
CA ASP A 342 -13.26 -7.42 45.30
C ASP A 342 -13.56 -5.96 44.89
N GLY A 343 -14.62 -5.62 44.17
CA GLY A 343 -15.86 -6.32 43.85
C GLY A 343 -17.00 -5.30 43.89
N THR A 344 -17.62 -4.97 42.75
CA THR A 344 -18.99 -4.42 42.72
C THR A 344 -19.55 -4.40 41.30
N SER A 345 -20.67 -5.09 41.18
CA SER A 345 -21.55 -5.24 40.02
C SER A 345 -22.31 -3.97 39.66
N SER A 346 -22.52 -3.71 38.36
CA SER A 346 -23.75 -3.08 37.83
C SER A 346 -23.89 -3.38 36.32
N PRO A 347 -25.10 -3.62 35.79
CA PRO A 347 -25.31 -4.14 34.44
C PRO A 347 -25.72 -3.04 33.46
N GLU A 348 -24.95 -2.82 32.38
CA GLU A 348 -25.41 -2.02 31.25
C GLU A 348 -25.64 -2.92 30.04
N SER A 349 -26.92 -3.07 29.71
CA SER A 349 -27.45 -3.78 28.56
C SER A 349 -27.22 -2.94 27.31
N SER A 350 -26.16 -3.25 26.56
CA SER A 350 -25.94 -2.72 25.22
C SER A 350 -26.45 -3.73 24.19
N ASN A 351 -27.61 -3.43 23.61
CA ASN A 351 -28.12 -4.09 22.40
C ASN A 351 -27.17 -3.81 21.21
N ASN A 352 -26.11 -4.60 21.11
CA ASN A 352 -25.27 -4.68 19.92
C ASN A 352 -25.91 -5.65 18.93
N TYR A 353 -26.73 -5.13 18.02
CA TYR A 353 -27.02 -5.82 16.77
C TYR A 353 -25.78 -5.72 15.87
N SER A 354 -24.83 -6.63 16.09
CA SER A 354 -23.79 -6.93 15.13
C SER A 354 -24.46 -7.60 13.93
N TYR A 355 -24.33 -6.98 12.76
CA TYR A 355 -24.69 -7.60 11.49
C TYR A 355 -23.72 -8.77 11.27
N SER A 356 -24.06 -9.94 11.81
CA SER A 356 -23.36 -11.16 11.50
C SER A 356 -23.55 -11.41 10.01
N LYS A 357 -22.44 -11.41 9.28
CA LYS A 357 -22.38 -11.79 7.87
C LYS A 357 -22.57 -13.31 7.78
N ASN A 358 -23.77 -13.78 8.09
CA ASN A 358 -24.20 -15.15 7.79
C ASN A 358 -24.46 -15.22 6.28
N LYS A 359 -23.36 -15.35 5.53
CA LYS A 359 -23.39 -15.88 4.17
C LYS A 359 -23.68 -17.38 4.35
N SER A 360 -24.96 -17.76 4.34
CA SER A 360 -25.31 -19.15 4.05
C SER A 360 -24.70 -19.46 2.69
N SER A 361 -23.77 -20.41 2.69
CA SER A 361 -23.10 -20.86 1.48
C SER A 361 -24.06 -21.71 0.65
N ASP A 362 -25.02 -21.07 -0.02
CA ASP A 362 -25.67 -21.66 -1.19
C ASP A 362 -24.68 -21.56 -2.36
N LYS A 363 -23.87 -22.60 -2.52
CA LYS A 363 -22.80 -22.70 -3.53
C LYS A 363 -23.31 -22.82 -4.98
N ASN A 364 -24.60 -22.57 -5.26
CA ASN A 364 -25.21 -22.84 -6.57
C ASN A 364 -26.05 -21.69 -7.19
N LYS A 365 -25.88 -20.42 -6.78
CA LYS A 365 -26.48 -19.31 -7.55
C LYS A 365 -25.47 -18.78 -8.58
N PRO A 366 -25.73 -18.87 -9.91
CA PRO A 366 -24.84 -18.28 -10.91
C PRO A 366 -24.71 -16.78 -10.64
N SER A 367 -23.50 -16.22 -10.83
CA SER A 367 -23.23 -14.80 -10.61
C SER A 367 -24.17 -13.96 -11.48
N SER A 368 -25.23 -13.42 -10.87
CA SER A 368 -26.11 -12.49 -11.57
C SER A 368 -25.32 -11.22 -11.87
N GLY A 369 -25.41 -10.70 -13.09
CA GLY A 369 -24.74 -9.45 -13.48
C GLY A 369 -25.11 -8.28 -12.55
N HIS A 370 -24.28 -7.24 -12.54
CA HIS A 370 -24.54 -6.00 -11.81
C HIS A 370 -25.42 -5.05 -12.63
N GLY A 371 -26.27 -4.26 -11.97
CA GLY A 371 -27.07 -3.23 -12.65
C GLY A 371 -28.17 -3.78 -13.57
N MET A 372 -28.60 -5.03 -13.38
CA MET A 372 -29.50 -5.74 -14.30
C MET A 372 -30.89 -5.10 -14.45
N CYS A 373 -31.39 -4.44 -13.41
CA CYS A 373 -32.65 -3.70 -13.42
C CYS A 373 -32.47 -2.25 -13.91
N LEU A 374 -31.24 -1.81 -14.21
CA LEU A 374 -30.95 -0.48 -14.72
C LEU A 374 -30.97 -0.44 -16.24
N THR A 375 -31.60 0.59 -16.77
CA THR A 375 -31.51 1.04 -18.16
C THR A 375 -30.41 2.09 -18.31
N THR A 376 -30.05 2.45 -19.54
CA THR A 376 -29.12 3.56 -19.81
C THR A 376 -29.62 4.88 -19.22
N SER A 377 -30.94 5.10 -19.23
CA SER A 377 -31.57 6.29 -18.63
C SER A 377 -31.40 6.31 -17.11
N ASP A 378 -31.46 5.16 -16.43
CA ASP A 378 -31.14 5.07 -15.00
C ASP A 378 -29.67 5.44 -14.73
N GLN A 379 -28.74 4.95 -15.57
CA GLN A 379 -27.32 5.29 -15.44
C GLN A 379 -27.05 6.78 -15.65
N ASP A 380 -27.76 7.42 -16.58
CA ASP A 380 -27.65 8.86 -16.79
C ASP A 380 -28.25 9.65 -15.62
N ARG A 381 -29.34 9.18 -15.01
CA ARG A 381 -29.86 9.77 -13.76
C ARG A 381 -28.88 9.65 -12.60
N LEU A 382 -28.16 8.53 -12.47
CA LEU A 382 -27.09 8.37 -11.48
C LEU A 382 -25.94 9.36 -11.70
N LYS A 383 -25.53 9.59 -12.96
CA LYS A 383 -24.54 10.64 -13.30
C LYS A 383 -25.03 12.04 -12.96
N ILE A 384 -26.28 12.35 -13.32
CA ILE A 384 -26.91 13.64 -13.03
C ILE A 384 -26.98 13.88 -11.52
N PHE A 385 -27.38 12.87 -10.75
CA PHE A 385 -27.40 12.94 -9.29
C PHE A 385 -26.04 13.34 -8.70
N ILE A 386 -24.96 12.64 -9.07
CA ILE A 386 -23.62 12.96 -8.58
C ILE A 386 -23.19 14.36 -9.00
N HIS A 387 -23.45 14.73 -10.27
CA HIS A 387 -23.13 16.05 -10.78
C HIS A 387 -23.87 17.16 -10.02
N GLU A 388 -25.17 17.01 -9.81
CA GLU A 388 -25.98 17.97 -9.04
C GLU A 388 -25.53 18.05 -7.59
N PHE A 389 -25.27 16.92 -6.94
CA PHE A 389 -24.73 16.89 -5.57
C PHE A 389 -23.43 17.70 -5.47
N CYS A 390 -22.50 17.50 -6.41
CA CYS A 390 -21.25 18.24 -6.43
C CYS A 390 -21.45 19.74 -6.66
N VAL A 391 -22.19 20.12 -7.69
CA VAL A 391 -22.31 21.52 -8.15
C VAL A 391 -23.25 22.35 -7.28
N ARG A 392 -24.36 21.76 -6.81
CA ARG A 392 -25.42 22.50 -6.08
C ARG A 392 -25.24 22.48 -4.57
N ALA A 393 -24.49 21.51 -4.04
CA ALA A 393 -24.34 21.35 -2.59
C ALA A 393 -22.88 21.32 -2.14
N LEU A 394 -22.06 20.39 -2.65
CA LEU A 394 -20.72 20.17 -2.12
C LEU A 394 -19.76 21.34 -2.36
N ILE A 395 -19.67 21.84 -3.59
CA ILE A 395 -18.80 22.98 -3.94
C ILE A 395 -19.27 24.26 -3.21
N PRO A 396 -20.56 24.65 -3.23
CA PRO A 396 -21.03 25.81 -2.46
C PRO A 396 -20.78 25.70 -0.96
N TRP A 397 -20.90 24.50 -0.38
CA TRP A 397 -20.56 24.27 1.02
C TRP A 397 -19.06 24.48 1.26
N ALA A 398 -18.20 23.96 0.39
CA ALA A 398 -16.76 24.12 0.50
C ALA A 398 -16.35 25.60 0.38
N GLU A 399 -16.90 26.35 -0.57
CA GLU A 399 -16.68 27.80 -0.69
C GLU A 399 -17.03 28.55 0.59
N LYS A 400 -18.25 28.30 1.11
CA LYS A 400 -18.72 28.94 2.34
C LYS A 400 -17.80 28.61 3.51
N HIS A 401 -17.38 27.35 3.63
CA HIS A 401 -16.55 26.91 4.73
C HIS A 401 -15.12 27.45 4.64
N MET A 402 -14.54 27.52 3.44
CA MET A 402 -13.24 28.18 3.22
C MET A 402 -13.28 29.67 3.62
N ARG A 403 -14.36 30.40 3.27
CA ARG A 403 -14.55 31.79 3.70
C ARG A 403 -14.59 31.91 5.22
N ILE A 404 -15.39 31.06 5.89
CA ILE A 404 -15.48 31.04 7.36
C ILE A 404 -14.10 30.79 8.00
N LEU A 405 -13.36 29.78 7.53
CA LEU A 405 -12.02 29.47 8.05
C LEU A 405 -11.05 30.63 7.81
N ASN A 406 -11.08 31.23 6.63
CA ASN A 406 -10.22 32.37 6.30
C ASN A 406 -10.53 33.60 7.17
N ASP A 407 -11.81 33.93 7.37
CA ASP A 407 -12.24 35.06 8.20
C ASP A 407 -11.85 34.86 9.68
N GLN A 408 -11.94 33.63 10.19
CA GLN A 408 -11.45 33.28 11.53
C GLN A 408 -9.93 33.47 11.67
N LEU A 409 -9.16 33.14 10.63
CA LEU A 409 -7.70 33.30 10.63
C LEU A 409 -7.26 34.75 10.48
N THR A 410 -7.95 35.55 9.66
CA THR A 410 -7.62 36.97 9.43
C THR A 410 -8.02 37.85 10.62
N SER A 411 -9.21 37.63 11.19
CA SER A 411 -9.68 38.37 12.38
C SER A 411 -8.74 38.21 13.58
N ARG A 412 -8.14 37.03 13.76
CA ARG A 412 -7.18 36.76 14.84
C ARG A 412 -5.80 37.40 14.63
N LYS A 413 -5.36 37.60 13.38
CA LYS A 413 -4.05 38.23 13.07
C LYS A 413 -3.94 39.68 13.56
N GLY A 414 -5.07 40.38 13.75
CA GLY A 414 -5.09 41.74 14.30
C GLY A 414 -4.85 41.84 15.81
N ILE A 415 -5.05 40.76 16.58
CA ILE A 415 -5.06 40.78 18.06
C ILE A 415 -3.82 40.08 18.65
N HIS A 416 -3.20 39.14 17.93
CA HIS A 416 -2.19 38.24 18.52
C HIS A 416 -0.71 38.68 18.42
N ARG A 417 -0.37 39.71 17.63
CA ARG A 417 1.04 40.19 17.60
C ARG A 417 1.45 40.97 18.86
N SER A 418 0.51 41.44 19.69
CA SER A 418 0.85 42.23 20.89
C SER A 418 0.63 41.54 22.24
N LEU A 419 -0.12 40.42 22.33
CA LEU A 419 -0.58 39.94 23.66
C LEU A 419 -0.16 38.51 24.06
N PHE A 420 0.20 37.61 23.12
CA PHE A 420 0.46 36.20 23.47
C PHE A 420 1.93 35.82 23.68
N SER A 421 2.87 36.74 23.42
CA SER A 421 4.27 36.55 23.86
C SER A 421 4.48 36.93 25.34
N ALA A 422 3.50 37.57 25.99
CA ALA A 422 3.65 38.15 27.33
C ALA A 422 3.06 37.29 28.47
N THR A 423 2.11 36.38 28.19
CA THR A 423 1.49 35.55 29.24
C THR A 423 2.30 34.30 29.60
N LYS A 424 3.29 33.89 28.79
CA LYS A 424 4.27 32.86 29.18
C LYS A 424 5.28 33.37 30.23
N LYS A 425 5.31 34.67 30.52
CA LYS A 425 6.23 35.30 31.49
C LYS A 425 5.60 35.73 32.82
N TRP A 426 4.28 35.65 33.02
CA TRP A 426 3.63 36.11 34.26
C TRP A 426 3.15 34.98 35.21
N PHE A 427 3.16 33.70 34.79
CA PHE A 427 2.78 32.58 35.66
C PHE A 427 3.91 31.55 35.93
N GLY A 428 5.15 31.87 35.55
CA GLY A 428 6.34 31.04 35.80
C GLY A 428 7.35 31.74 36.71
N GLY A 429 6.99 31.89 37.98
CA GLY A 429 7.90 32.40 39.02
C GLY A 429 8.91 31.33 39.45
N ASN A 430 10.17 31.76 39.58
CA ASN A 430 11.33 31.12 40.20
C ASN A 430 12.11 30.07 39.37
N LYS A 431 13.28 30.49 38.88
CA LYS A 431 14.48 29.63 38.85
C LYS A 431 14.99 29.45 40.29
N PRO A 432 15.57 28.28 40.62
CA PRO A 432 17.03 28.25 40.63
C PRO A 432 17.64 27.03 39.90
N VAL A 433 18.76 27.32 39.24
CA VAL A 433 20.02 26.54 39.15
C VAL A 433 19.97 25.03 38.83
N ASN A 434 20.66 24.69 37.72
CA ASN A 434 21.23 23.39 37.36
C ASN A 434 20.34 22.15 37.47
N GLN A 435 19.57 21.87 36.42
CA GLN A 435 19.28 20.49 36.02
C GLN A 435 19.40 20.34 34.51
N ALA A 436 20.06 19.27 34.11
CA ALA A 436 20.27 18.85 32.73
C ALA A 436 18.97 18.89 31.92
N ALA A 437 19.10 19.27 30.64
CA ALA A 437 18.03 19.17 29.65
C ALA A 437 17.56 17.71 29.56
N THR A 438 16.58 17.36 30.38
CA THR A 438 15.80 16.14 30.20
C THR A 438 14.93 16.40 28.98
N ASN A 439 15.14 15.60 27.93
CA ASN A 439 14.31 15.52 26.73
C ASN A 439 12.88 15.17 27.13
N GLN A 440 12.10 16.17 27.56
CA GLN A 440 10.66 16.03 27.67
C GLN A 440 10.10 16.14 26.26
N ASN A 441 9.80 15.00 25.65
CA ASN A 441 8.96 14.90 24.46
C ASN A 441 7.54 15.34 24.82
N THR A 442 7.33 16.65 25.02
CA THR A 442 6.00 17.21 25.23
C THR A 442 5.27 17.11 23.89
N THR A 443 4.38 16.12 23.76
CA THR A 443 3.56 15.97 22.57
C THR A 443 2.57 17.12 22.56
N VAL A 444 2.74 18.08 21.64
CA VAL A 444 1.81 19.21 21.50
C VAL A 444 0.48 18.67 21.02
N VAL A 445 -0.55 18.84 21.84
CA VAL A 445 -1.93 18.49 21.50
C VAL A 445 -2.68 19.78 21.17
N TYR A 446 -3.00 19.97 19.90
CA TYR A 446 -3.84 21.09 19.47
C TYR A 446 -5.31 20.82 19.79
N THR A 447 -5.99 21.83 20.31
CA THR A 447 -7.46 21.82 20.34
C THR A 447 -7.99 21.98 18.93
N THR A 448 -9.20 21.50 18.64
CA THR A 448 -9.80 21.58 17.31
C THR A 448 -9.96 23.02 16.80
N GLU A 449 -9.92 24.02 17.68
CA GLU A 449 -10.08 25.44 17.37
C GLU A 449 -8.76 26.23 17.32
N ALA A 450 -7.63 25.53 17.46
CA ALA A 450 -6.29 26.11 17.34
C ALA A 450 -6.12 26.75 15.95
N PRO A 451 -5.62 28.01 15.86
CA PRO A 451 -5.46 28.68 14.57
C PRO A 451 -4.55 27.91 13.61
N GLU A 452 -3.56 27.19 14.12
CA GLU A 452 -2.66 26.34 13.33
C GLU A 452 -3.45 25.19 12.66
N LEU A 453 -4.37 24.56 13.39
CA LEU A 453 -5.24 23.52 12.83
C LEU A 453 -6.31 24.09 11.89
N GLN A 454 -6.87 25.27 12.17
CA GLN A 454 -7.81 25.90 11.24
C GLN A 454 -7.11 26.30 9.93
N MET A 455 -5.84 26.73 10.00
CA MET A 455 -5.01 26.96 8.82
C MET A 455 -4.73 25.66 8.06
N ARG A 456 -4.44 24.56 8.78
CA ARG A 456 -4.28 23.24 8.16
C ARG A 456 -5.55 22.78 7.45
N ARG A 457 -6.73 22.93 8.08
CA ARG A 457 -8.04 22.63 7.47
C ARG A 457 -8.29 23.44 6.21
N LEU A 458 -8.03 24.74 6.25
CA LEU A 458 -8.21 25.61 5.08
C LEU A 458 -7.34 25.15 3.90
N ALA A 459 -6.09 24.79 4.16
CA ALA A 459 -5.19 24.25 3.14
C ALA A 459 -5.65 22.89 2.59
N ASP A 460 -6.04 21.96 3.46
CA ASP A 460 -6.54 20.63 3.07
C ASP A 460 -7.83 20.76 2.23
N LEU A 461 -8.77 21.63 2.62
CA LEU A 461 -9.99 21.87 1.85
C LEU A 461 -9.68 22.48 0.49
N ALA A 462 -8.80 23.49 0.41
CA ALA A 462 -8.38 24.07 -0.85
C ALA A 462 -7.70 23.03 -1.77
N PHE A 463 -6.86 22.15 -1.22
CA PHE A 463 -6.20 21.09 -1.97
C PHE A 463 -7.21 20.10 -2.57
N LEU A 464 -8.20 19.65 -1.78
CA LEU A 464 -9.25 18.72 -2.23
C LEU A 464 -10.10 19.28 -3.38
N PHE A 465 -10.21 20.60 -3.50
CA PHE A 465 -10.89 21.30 -4.59
C PHE A 465 -9.93 21.92 -5.61
N GLN A 466 -8.72 21.37 -5.74
CA GLN A 466 -7.73 21.67 -6.78
C GLN A 466 -7.21 23.13 -6.80
N MET A 467 -7.33 23.85 -5.69
CA MET A 467 -6.77 25.20 -5.53
C MET A 467 -5.31 25.12 -5.05
N TYR A 468 -4.44 24.54 -5.87
CA TYR A 468 -3.11 24.08 -5.43
C TYR A 468 -2.15 25.21 -5.00
N ASP A 469 -2.09 26.35 -5.70
CA ASP A 469 -1.27 27.51 -5.28
C ASP A 469 -1.74 28.07 -3.92
N PHE A 470 -3.06 28.24 -3.76
CA PHE A 470 -3.63 28.69 -2.49
C PHE A 470 -3.33 27.70 -1.36
N ALA A 471 -3.48 26.40 -1.62
CA ALA A 471 -3.17 25.35 -0.67
C ALA A 471 -1.67 25.37 -0.29
N TYR A 472 -0.76 25.49 -1.27
CA TYR A 472 0.68 25.58 -1.05
C TYR A 472 1.05 26.73 -0.11
N ARG A 473 0.61 27.95 -0.40
CA ARG A 473 0.90 29.14 0.43
C ARG A 473 0.41 28.97 1.86
N THR A 474 -0.76 28.35 2.01
CA THR A 474 -1.36 28.06 3.31
C THR A 474 -0.56 27.00 4.07
N TYR A 475 -0.18 25.87 3.44
CA TYR A 475 0.70 24.86 4.04
C TYR A 475 2.09 25.39 4.38
N HIS A 476 2.66 26.22 3.52
CA HIS A 476 3.97 26.84 3.71
C HIS A 476 3.98 27.75 4.94
N THR A 477 2.86 28.40 5.24
CA THR A 477 2.70 29.16 6.48
C THR A 477 2.53 28.21 7.68
N ALA A 478 1.61 27.24 7.59
CA ALA A 478 1.30 26.32 8.68
C ALA A 478 2.52 25.50 9.14
N LYS A 479 3.37 25.04 8.21
CA LYS A 479 4.59 24.27 8.56
C LYS A 479 5.53 25.05 9.49
N ARG A 480 5.64 26.37 9.32
CA ARG A 480 6.51 27.20 10.16
C ARG A 480 5.99 27.23 11.59
N ASP A 481 4.67 27.38 11.74
CA ASP A 481 4.03 27.48 13.04
C ASP A 481 4.11 26.12 13.78
N PHE A 482 3.83 25.01 13.10
CA PHE A 482 4.03 23.67 13.67
C PHE A 482 5.48 23.35 14.05
N ASN A 483 6.45 23.80 13.26
CA ASN A 483 7.87 23.62 13.56
C ASN A 483 8.28 24.40 14.82
N ASN A 484 7.82 25.65 14.95
CA ASN A 484 8.10 26.47 16.13
C ASN A 484 7.54 25.83 17.41
N ASP A 485 6.38 25.20 17.31
CA ASP A 485 5.74 24.50 18.42
C ASP A 485 6.32 23.11 18.68
N HIS A 486 7.23 22.60 17.84
CA HIS A 486 7.74 21.23 17.90
C HIS A 486 6.61 20.17 17.76
N ALA A 487 5.54 20.52 17.04
CA ALA A 487 4.42 19.64 16.74
C ALA A 487 4.74 18.75 15.52
N TRP A 488 5.69 17.82 15.69
CA TRP A 488 6.37 17.11 14.60
C TRP A 488 5.45 16.38 13.62
N LEU A 489 4.36 15.78 14.10
CA LEU A 489 3.42 15.07 13.23
C LEU A 489 2.67 16.03 12.30
N HIS A 490 2.25 17.19 12.82
CA HIS A 490 1.61 18.24 12.04
C HIS A 490 2.59 18.91 11.09
N TYR A 491 3.83 19.14 11.55
CA TYR A 491 4.92 19.66 10.72
C TYR A 491 5.20 18.76 9.52
N ALA A 492 5.36 17.45 9.73
CA ALA A 492 5.60 16.48 8.66
C ALA A 492 4.45 16.48 7.64
N GLY A 493 3.20 16.50 8.10
CA GLY A 493 2.04 16.58 7.20
C GLY A 493 1.95 17.89 6.43
N ALA A 494 2.34 19.02 7.05
CA ALA A 494 2.41 20.32 6.39
C ALA A 494 3.50 20.38 5.31
N LEU A 495 4.66 19.79 5.58
CA LEU A 495 5.73 19.64 4.58
C LEU A 495 5.32 18.73 3.42
N GLU A 496 4.75 17.55 3.71
CA GLU A 496 4.26 16.59 2.71
C GLU A 496 3.32 17.30 1.74
N MET A 497 2.27 17.94 2.26
CA MET A 497 1.26 18.56 1.40
C MET A 497 1.69 19.88 0.78
N ALA A 498 2.61 20.65 1.38
CA ALA A 498 3.23 21.79 0.70
C ALA A 498 4.01 21.32 -0.55
N CYS A 499 4.76 20.22 -0.42
CA CYS A 499 5.53 19.67 -1.52
C CYS A 499 4.62 19.16 -2.64
N ILE A 500 3.56 18.42 -2.30
CA ILE A 500 2.59 17.92 -3.27
C ILE A 500 1.76 19.04 -3.90
N ALA A 501 1.36 20.07 -3.14
CA ALA A 501 0.63 21.21 -3.69
C ALA A 501 1.45 21.95 -4.76
N MET A 502 2.76 22.18 -4.55
CA MET A 502 3.62 22.73 -5.60
C MET A 502 3.74 21.81 -6.81
N PHE A 503 3.85 20.49 -6.60
CA PHE A 503 3.92 19.53 -7.71
C PHE A 503 2.67 19.58 -8.60
N MET A 504 1.51 19.81 -7.98
CA MET A 504 0.22 19.86 -8.66
C MET A 504 -0.06 21.19 -9.35
N ASP A 505 0.68 22.26 -9.05
CA ASP A 505 0.54 23.55 -9.71
C ASP A 505 1.09 23.48 -11.15
N PRO A 506 0.25 23.68 -12.19
CA PRO A 506 0.69 23.64 -13.58
C PRO A 506 1.74 24.71 -13.93
N GLN A 507 1.80 25.80 -13.15
CA GLN A 507 2.74 26.90 -13.40
C GLN A 507 4.14 26.61 -12.85
N GLU A 508 4.28 25.65 -11.92
CA GLU A 508 5.53 25.38 -11.24
C GLU A 508 6.33 24.22 -11.86
N GLN A 509 7.59 24.52 -12.16
CA GLN A 509 8.52 23.53 -12.72
C GLN A 509 9.36 22.83 -11.65
N LYS A 510 9.42 23.37 -10.42
CA LYS A 510 10.28 22.85 -9.36
C LYS A 510 9.52 21.93 -8.41
N TYR A 511 10.09 20.76 -8.14
CA TYR A 511 9.64 19.87 -7.08
C TYR A 511 10.50 20.09 -5.82
N PRO A 512 9.96 20.59 -4.69
CA PRO A 512 10.75 20.89 -3.49
C PRO A 512 11.03 19.59 -2.73
N PHE A 513 11.87 18.72 -3.32
CA PHE A 513 12.09 17.35 -2.83
C PHE A 513 12.57 17.32 -1.37
N HIS A 514 13.35 18.31 -0.94
CA HIS A 514 13.85 18.43 0.43
C HIS A 514 12.72 18.53 1.47
N TYR A 515 11.56 19.14 1.14
CA TYR A 515 10.39 19.15 2.04
C TYR A 515 9.87 17.75 2.27
N MET A 516 9.80 16.95 1.20
CA MET A 516 9.33 15.59 1.28
C MET A 516 10.32 14.67 2.01
N GLU A 517 11.62 14.84 1.79
CA GLU A 517 12.63 14.10 2.55
C GLU A 517 12.55 14.39 4.05
N SER A 518 12.43 15.67 4.43
CA SER A 518 12.22 16.05 5.83
C SER A 518 10.91 15.45 6.37
N ALA A 519 9.81 15.49 5.62
CA ALA A 519 8.54 14.89 6.04
C ALA A 519 8.68 13.38 6.29
N ILE A 520 9.24 12.63 5.35
CA ILE A 520 9.45 11.17 5.47
C ILE A 520 10.34 10.86 6.68
N GLN A 521 11.44 11.60 6.85
CA GLN A 521 12.36 11.41 7.96
C GLN A 521 11.68 11.70 9.31
N THR A 522 10.94 12.81 9.43
CA THR A 522 10.20 13.17 10.64
C THR A 522 9.14 12.12 10.97
N TYR A 523 8.38 11.64 9.97
CA TYR A 523 7.41 10.56 10.18
C TYR A 523 8.07 9.28 10.72
N LEU A 524 9.21 8.86 10.16
CA LEU A 524 9.90 7.63 10.56
C LEU A 524 10.60 7.74 11.90
N GLN A 525 11.46 8.74 12.06
CA GLN A 525 12.41 8.82 13.17
C GLN A 525 11.81 9.53 14.38
N THR A 526 11.12 10.65 14.16
CA THR A 526 10.59 11.48 15.24
C THR A 526 9.20 11.02 15.68
N CYS A 527 8.28 10.82 14.73
CA CYS A 527 6.90 10.45 15.03
C CYS A 527 6.69 8.93 15.20
N LYS A 528 7.67 8.11 14.78
CA LYS A 528 7.56 6.64 14.77
C LYS A 528 6.28 6.14 14.08
N ASN A 529 5.90 6.80 12.99
CA ASN A 529 4.68 6.54 12.23
C ASN A 529 5.01 6.05 10.80
N PRO A 530 5.33 4.75 10.63
CA PRO A 530 5.75 4.20 9.35
C PRO A 530 4.64 4.15 8.29
N LEU A 531 3.37 4.26 8.68
CA LEU A 531 2.24 4.29 7.74
C LEU A 531 2.20 5.61 6.97
N TYR A 532 2.37 6.73 7.66
CA TYR A 532 2.37 8.04 7.03
C TYR A 532 3.67 8.30 6.27
N ALA A 533 4.81 7.77 6.75
CA ALA A 533 6.03 7.73 5.95
C ALA A 533 5.85 6.93 4.65
N ALA A 534 5.15 5.79 4.71
CA ALA A 534 4.83 4.99 3.53
C ALA A 534 3.90 5.71 2.55
N ARG A 535 2.87 6.42 3.03
CA ARG A 535 2.05 7.31 2.19
C ARG A 535 2.92 8.35 1.48
N ALA A 536 3.72 9.09 2.24
CA ALA A 536 4.55 10.17 1.73
C ALA A 536 5.52 9.67 0.64
N THR A 537 6.23 8.56 0.87
CA THR A 537 7.13 7.96 -0.13
C THR A 537 6.38 7.49 -1.37
N VAL A 538 5.24 6.82 -1.22
CA VAL A 538 4.45 6.33 -2.36
C VAL A 538 3.98 7.48 -3.24
N VAL A 539 3.51 8.59 -2.64
CA VAL A 539 3.04 9.75 -3.40
C VAL A 539 4.22 10.51 -4.03
N SER A 540 5.28 10.74 -3.26
CA SER A 540 6.50 11.42 -3.70
C SER A 540 7.18 10.72 -4.87
N THR A 541 7.30 9.40 -4.82
CA THR A 541 8.02 8.64 -5.86
C THR A 541 7.32 8.71 -7.21
N GLU A 542 5.99 8.86 -7.27
CA GLU A 542 5.30 9.14 -8.54
C GLU A 542 5.65 10.53 -9.09
N ALA A 543 5.70 11.54 -8.23
CA ALA A 543 6.13 12.89 -8.62
C ALA A 543 7.60 12.89 -9.12
N LEU A 544 8.52 12.29 -8.36
CA LEU A 544 9.94 12.17 -8.72
C LEU A 544 10.14 11.44 -10.04
N LYS A 545 9.50 10.28 -10.24
CA LYS A 545 9.57 9.52 -11.49
C LYS A 545 9.04 10.33 -12.68
N SER A 546 7.95 11.09 -12.52
CA SER A 546 7.41 11.96 -13.59
C SER A 546 8.38 13.07 -14.00
N ARG A 547 9.26 13.49 -13.08
CA ARG A 547 10.32 14.49 -13.31
C ARG A 547 11.67 13.86 -13.67
N ARG A 548 11.73 12.54 -13.93
CA ARG A 548 12.96 11.76 -14.21
C ARG A 548 14.00 11.76 -13.08
N MET A 549 13.59 12.09 -11.85
CA MET A 549 14.41 12.06 -10.64
C MET A 549 14.45 10.63 -10.05
N TYR A 550 14.95 9.69 -10.86
CA TYR A 550 14.94 8.27 -10.51
C TYR A 550 15.91 7.93 -9.37
N HIS A 551 16.99 8.70 -9.20
CA HIS A 551 17.93 8.47 -8.10
C HIS A 551 17.27 8.69 -6.75
N GLU A 552 16.64 9.86 -6.61
CA GLU A 552 15.95 10.30 -5.41
C GLU A 552 14.77 9.38 -5.11
N ALA A 553 14.03 8.95 -6.13
CA ALA A 553 12.95 7.97 -5.97
C ALA A 553 13.45 6.64 -5.42
N ALA A 554 14.58 6.12 -5.94
CA ALA A 554 15.18 4.89 -5.44
C ALA A 554 15.59 5.00 -3.97
N LEU A 555 16.21 6.11 -3.57
CA LEU A 555 16.61 6.35 -2.19
C LEU A 555 15.41 6.39 -1.23
N GLN A 556 14.30 7.03 -1.62
CA GLN A 556 13.09 7.05 -0.80
C GLN A 556 12.46 5.67 -0.63
N PHE A 557 12.44 4.84 -1.69
CA PHE A 557 11.99 3.45 -1.59
C PHE A 557 12.85 2.64 -0.62
N ILE A 558 14.18 2.72 -0.75
CA ILE A 558 15.13 1.98 0.09
C ILE A 558 15.01 2.39 1.56
N LYS A 559 14.85 3.69 1.84
CA LYS A 559 14.73 4.25 3.20
C LYS A 559 13.54 3.67 3.99
N LEU A 560 12.52 3.16 3.31
CA LEU A 560 11.33 2.55 3.93
C LEU A 560 11.40 1.02 4.08
N THR A 561 12.48 0.40 3.63
CA THR A 561 12.66 -1.04 3.79
C THR A 561 13.01 -1.35 5.25
N SER A 562 12.29 -2.31 5.84
CA SER A 562 12.54 -2.81 7.19
C SER A 562 12.15 -4.29 7.31
N GLU A 563 12.53 -4.92 8.41
CA GLU A 563 12.19 -6.31 8.70
C GLU A 563 10.74 -6.48 9.16
N ASP A 564 10.10 -5.40 9.63
CA ASP A 564 8.72 -5.43 10.18
C ASP A 564 7.65 -5.74 9.13
N SER A 565 8.00 -5.58 7.85
CA SER A 565 7.07 -5.84 6.74
C SER A 565 7.83 -6.31 5.49
N ASP A 566 8.06 -7.63 5.42
CA ASP A 566 8.73 -8.25 4.27
C ASP A 566 8.01 -7.95 2.93
N LEU A 567 6.67 -7.97 2.92
CA LEU A 567 5.88 -7.68 1.71
C LEU A 567 6.13 -6.25 1.19
N ARG A 568 6.04 -5.25 2.09
CA ARG A 568 6.30 -3.85 1.73
C ARG A 568 7.73 -3.69 1.27
N SER A 569 8.70 -4.21 2.02
CA SER A 569 10.12 -4.11 1.70
C SER A 569 10.43 -4.72 0.33
N ALA A 570 9.87 -5.90 0.01
CA ALA A 570 10.03 -6.54 -1.29
C ALA A 570 9.55 -5.65 -2.45
N LEU A 571 8.34 -5.10 -2.30
CA LEU A 571 7.72 -4.23 -3.29
C LEU A 571 8.54 -2.95 -3.52
N LEU A 572 9.01 -2.29 -2.44
CA LEU A 572 9.78 -1.06 -2.55
C LEU A 572 11.18 -1.31 -3.13
N LEU A 573 11.84 -2.42 -2.76
CA LEU A 573 13.14 -2.81 -3.34
C LEU A 573 13.03 -3.06 -4.85
N GLU A 574 11.97 -3.72 -5.29
CA GLU A 574 11.71 -3.90 -6.71
C GLU A 574 11.49 -2.57 -7.44
N GLN A 575 10.72 -1.65 -6.86
CA GLN A 575 10.54 -0.32 -7.47
C GLN A 575 11.85 0.48 -7.48
N ALA A 576 12.69 0.37 -6.44
CA ALA A 576 14.02 0.97 -6.41
C ALA A 576 14.92 0.39 -7.52
N ALA A 577 14.90 -0.93 -7.73
CA ALA A 577 15.59 -1.59 -8.84
C ALA A 577 15.17 -0.96 -10.17
N HIS A 578 13.86 -0.87 -10.42
CA HIS A 578 13.34 -0.25 -11.63
C HIS A 578 13.73 1.22 -11.78
N CYS A 579 13.89 1.98 -10.70
CA CYS A 579 14.42 3.35 -10.80
C CYS A 579 15.86 3.35 -11.33
N TYR A 580 16.73 2.47 -10.84
CA TYR A 580 18.14 2.39 -11.29
C TYR A 580 18.30 2.07 -12.78
N ILE A 581 17.40 1.27 -13.37
CA ILE A 581 17.46 0.95 -14.80
C ILE A 581 16.86 2.06 -15.68
N ASN A 582 16.02 2.93 -15.14
CA ASN A 582 15.41 4.06 -15.87
C ASN A 582 16.18 5.38 -15.69
N MET A 583 17.26 5.40 -14.92
CA MET A 583 18.19 6.55 -14.86
C MET A 583 18.75 6.88 -16.24
N GLU A 584 19.13 8.16 -16.43
CA GLU A 584 19.81 8.61 -17.66
C GLU A 584 21.04 7.76 -17.99
N VAL A 585 21.79 7.37 -16.96
CA VAL A 585 22.83 6.34 -17.04
C VAL A 585 22.37 5.10 -16.28
N PRO A 586 21.81 4.08 -16.95
CA PRO A 586 21.26 2.91 -16.29
C PRO A 586 22.30 2.17 -15.44
N LYS A 587 21.95 1.88 -14.18
CA LYS A 587 22.83 1.17 -13.23
C LYS A 587 22.44 -0.30 -13.13
N VAL A 588 22.76 -1.07 -14.18
CA VAL A 588 22.34 -2.48 -14.35
C VAL A 588 22.67 -3.39 -13.16
N ARG A 589 23.87 -3.24 -12.57
CA ARG A 589 24.25 -4.03 -11.39
C ARG A 589 23.47 -3.63 -10.14
N LYS A 590 23.18 -2.33 -9.95
CA LYS A 590 22.31 -1.87 -8.85
C LYS A 590 20.88 -2.38 -9.04
N TYR A 591 20.37 -2.39 -10.27
CA TYR A 591 19.09 -3.03 -10.61
C TYR A 591 19.09 -4.50 -10.17
N SER A 592 20.06 -5.30 -10.61
CA SER A 592 20.10 -6.74 -10.28
C SER A 592 20.21 -7.00 -8.78
N PHE A 593 21.10 -6.26 -8.10
CA PHE A 593 21.26 -6.35 -6.66
C PHE A 593 19.93 -6.11 -5.90
N HIS A 594 19.19 -5.06 -6.26
CA HIS A 594 17.91 -4.77 -5.61
C HIS A 594 16.81 -5.77 -6.00
N MET A 595 16.85 -6.36 -7.21
CA MET A 595 15.96 -7.46 -7.59
C MET A 595 16.21 -8.72 -6.75
N ILE A 596 17.47 -9.04 -6.43
CA ILE A 596 17.82 -10.15 -5.52
C ILE A 596 17.25 -9.90 -4.12
N LEU A 597 17.47 -8.69 -3.57
CA LEU A 597 16.93 -8.32 -2.26
C LEU A 597 15.40 -8.34 -2.23
N ALA A 598 14.75 -7.86 -3.29
CA ALA A 598 13.29 -7.95 -3.44
C ALA A 598 12.84 -9.41 -3.49
N GLY A 599 13.51 -10.26 -4.25
CA GLY A 599 13.22 -11.69 -4.36
C GLY A 599 13.32 -12.41 -3.01
N HIS A 600 14.33 -12.09 -2.22
CA HIS A 600 14.49 -12.61 -0.86
C HIS A 600 13.32 -12.20 0.04
N ARG A 601 12.97 -10.90 0.07
CA ARG A 601 11.86 -10.39 0.88
C ARG A 601 10.50 -10.91 0.41
N PHE A 602 10.28 -11.10 -0.90
CA PHE A 602 9.09 -11.76 -1.42
C PHE A 602 8.98 -13.20 -0.92
N SER A 603 10.09 -13.94 -0.87
CA SER A 603 10.10 -15.30 -0.32
C SER A 603 9.68 -15.31 1.16
N LYS A 604 10.24 -14.40 1.97
CA LYS A 604 9.84 -14.26 3.39
C LYS A 604 8.37 -13.87 3.56
N ALA A 605 7.84 -13.08 2.63
CA ALA A 605 6.42 -12.70 2.59
C ALA A 605 5.47 -13.79 2.04
N GLY A 606 5.97 -14.99 1.71
CA GLY A 606 5.18 -16.08 1.11
C GLY A 606 4.85 -15.90 -0.38
N GLN A 607 5.37 -14.85 -1.03
CA GLN A 607 5.11 -14.50 -2.42
C GLN A 607 6.07 -15.23 -3.38
N ARG A 608 6.02 -16.55 -3.39
CA ARG A 608 6.97 -17.42 -4.13
C ARG A 608 7.05 -17.10 -5.63
N LYS A 609 5.93 -16.82 -6.28
CA LYS A 609 5.88 -16.44 -7.71
C LYS A 609 6.67 -15.15 -7.98
N HIS A 610 6.49 -14.13 -7.14
CA HIS A 610 7.23 -12.86 -7.25
C HIS A 610 8.71 -13.02 -6.88
N SER A 611 9.03 -13.91 -5.94
CA SER A 611 10.41 -14.28 -5.62
C SER A 611 11.11 -14.89 -6.84
N LEU A 612 10.54 -15.95 -7.43
CA LEU A 612 11.06 -16.61 -8.64
C LEU A 612 11.27 -15.59 -9.77
N ARG A 613 10.27 -14.75 -10.04
CA ARG A 613 10.34 -13.69 -11.07
C ARG A 613 11.48 -12.72 -10.80
N SER A 614 11.67 -12.28 -9.56
CA SER A 614 12.70 -11.30 -9.19
C SER A 614 14.11 -11.87 -9.39
N TYR A 615 14.35 -13.11 -8.96
CA TYR A 615 15.61 -13.80 -9.20
C TYR A 615 15.85 -14.07 -10.70
N SER A 616 14.80 -14.38 -11.47
CA SER A 616 14.91 -14.59 -12.92
C SER A 616 15.33 -13.31 -13.65
N GLN A 617 14.82 -12.16 -13.21
CA GLN A 617 15.23 -10.85 -13.71
C GLN A 617 16.68 -10.52 -13.35
N ALA A 618 17.11 -10.85 -12.12
CA ALA A 618 18.50 -10.67 -11.70
C ALA A 618 19.50 -11.54 -12.48
N LEU A 619 19.12 -12.79 -12.80
CA LEU A 619 19.97 -13.74 -13.53
C LEU A 619 20.43 -13.19 -14.88
N GLN A 620 19.59 -12.42 -15.58
CA GLN A 620 19.91 -11.82 -16.88
C GLN A 620 21.17 -10.92 -16.85
N VAL A 621 21.50 -10.37 -15.68
CA VAL A 621 22.68 -9.52 -15.50
C VAL A 621 23.96 -10.32 -15.25
N TYR A 622 23.85 -11.46 -14.58
CA TYR A 622 25.03 -12.24 -14.15
C TYR A 622 25.36 -13.42 -15.08
N LYS A 623 24.36 -13.96 -15.78
CA LYS A 623 24.48 -15.17 -16.60
C LYS A 623 25.59 -15.07 -17.63
N GLY A 624 26.60 -15.94 -17.51
CA GLY A 624 27.72 -16.01 -18.45
C GLY A 624 28.62 -14.75 -18.45
N LYS A 625 28.59 -13.95 -17.38
CA LYS A 625 29.38 -12.70 -17.28
C LYS A 625 30.55 -12.79 -16.28
N GLY A 626 30.93 -14.00 -15.85
CA GLY A 626 32.08 -14.25 -14.98
C GLY A 626 31.83 -14.09 -13.47
N TRP A 627 30.57 -13.88 -13.05
CA TRP A 627 30.17 -13.74 -11.65
C TRP A 627 29.68 -15.08 -11.07
N ALA A 628 30.51 -16.12 -11.16
CA ALA A 628 30.11 -17.50 -10.88
C ALA A 628 29.39 -17.68 -9.52
N LEU A 629 29.89 -17.09 -8.43
CA LEU A 629 29.25 -17.23 -7.11
C LEU A 629 27.87 -16.57 -7.02
N ALA A 630 27.68 -15.42 -7.67
CA ALA A 630 26.37 -14.76 -7.72
C ALA A 630 25.40 -15.56 -8.60
N GLU A 631 25.89 -16.08 -9.72
CA GLU A 631 25.13 -16.95 -10.61
C GLU A 631 24.71 -18.25 -9.91
N ASP A 632 25.61 -18.86 -9.12
CA ASP A 632 25.29 -20.04 -8.30
C ASP A 632 24.21 -19.73 -7.26
N HIS A 633 24.34 -18.62 -6.53
CA HIS A 633 23.34 -18.21 -5.54
C HIS A 633 21.95 -18.01 -6.16
N ILE A 634 21.90 -17.35 -7.32
CA ILE A 634 20.64 -17.10 -8.04
C ILE A 634 20.05 -18.41 -8.55
N ASN A 635 20.84 -19.27 -9.21
CA ASN A 635 20.37 -20.55 -9.74
C ASN A 635 19.91 -21.50 -8.63
N PHE A 636 20.63 -21.57 -7.50
CA PHE A 636 20.21 -22.34 -6.34
C PHE A 636 18.85 -21.86 -5.81
N THR A 637 18.67 -20.54 -5.72
CA THR A 637 17.40 -19.97 -5.25
C THR A 637 16.27 -20.19 -6.26
N LEU A 638 16.53 -20.04 -7.57
CA LEU A 638 15.57 -20.35 -8.64
C LEU A 638 15.14 -21.81 -8.60
N GLY A 639 16.08 -22.74 -8.38
CA GLY A 639 15.80 -24.16 -8.21
C GLY A 639 14.81 -24.41 -7.09
N ARG A 640 15.08 -23.86 -5.90
CA ARG A 640 14.20 -24.00 -4.73
C ARG A 640 12.82 -23.35 -4.93
N GLN A 641 12.75 -22.15 -5.50
CA GLN A 641 11.46 -21.49 -5.73
C GLN A 641 10.64 -22.22 -6.80
N SER A 642 11.28 -22.71 -7.87
CA SER A 642 10.62 -23.50 -8.92
C SER A 642 10.09 -24.81 -8.36
N PHE A 643 10.88 -25.49 -7.53
CA PHE A 643 10.49 -26.71 -6.83
C PHE A 643 9.23 -26.49 -5.97
N ASN A 644 9.25 -25.45 -5.12
CA ASN A 644 8.11 -25.10 -4.25
C ASN A 644 6.84 -24.69 -5.04
N LEU A 645 6.99 -24.30 -6.31
CA LEU A 645 5.90 -23.99 -7.23
C LEU A 645 5.51 -25.19 -8.11
N LYS A 646 6.07 -26.38 -7.86
CA LYS A 646 5.88 -27.61 -8.65
C LYS A 646 6.34 -27.50 -10.12
N HIS A 647 7.19 -26.54 -10.44
CA HIS A 647 7.80 -26.41 -11.76
C HIS A 647 9.08 -27.26 -11.81
N LEU A 648 8.93 -28.59 -11.81
CA LEU A 648 10.05 -29.53 -11.66
C LEU A 648 11.10 -29.38 -12.76
N GLU A 649 10.71 -29.22 -14.03
CA GLU A 649 11.63 -28.99 -15.14
C GLU A 649 12.54 -27.78 -14.92
N ASN A 650 11.94 -26.63 -14.54
CA ASN A 650 12.67 -25.41 -14.26
C ASN A 650 13.59 -25.57 -13.05
N ALA A 651 13.15 -26.30 -12.02
CA ALA A 651 13.94 -26.58 -10.83
C ALA A 651 15.16 -27.43 -11.15
N THR A 652 14.96 -28.53 -11.88
CA THR A 652 16.02 -29.41 -12.38
C THR A 652 17.01 -28.66 -13.25
N ALA A 653 16.55 -27.83 -14.19
CA ALA A 653 17.43 -27.04 -15.06
C ALA A 653 18.30 -26.06 -14.27
N ALA A 654 17.72 -25.36 -13.28
CA ALA A 654 18.45 -24.43 -12.43
C ALA A 654 19.50 -25.14 -11.55
N PHE A 655 19.16 -26.28 -10.94
CA PHE A 655 20.12 -27.06 -10.15
C PHE A 655 21.21 -27.70 -11.00
N LYS A 656 20.88 -28.16 -12.23
CA LYS A 656 21.87 -28.68 -13.17
C LYS A 656 22.93 -27.63 -13.50
N HIS A 657 22.54 -26.36 -13.61
CA HIS A 657 23.45 -25.25 -13.88
C HIS A 657 24.52 -25.06 -12.79
N LEU A 658 24.29 -25.55 -11.58
CA LEU A 658 25.25 -25.49 -10.48
C LEU A 658 26.35 -26.56 -10.57
N LEU A 659 26.12 -27.59 -11.40
CA LEU A 659 27.03 -28.71 -11.59
C LEU A 659 28.00 -28.36 -12.74
N THR A 660 28.96 -27.47 -12.45
CA THR A 660 29.96 -27.02 -13.44
C THR A 660 31.34 -27.59 -13.13
N GLU A 661 32.10 -27.94 -14.18
CA GLU A 661 33.49 -28.42 -14.06
C GLU A 661 34.40 -27.45 -13.29
N ASN A 662 34.23 -26.14 -13.53
CA ASN A 662 35.07 -25.09 -12.95
C ASN A 662 34.37 -24.37 -11.77
N SER A 663 33.66 -25.11 -10.92
CA SER A 663 32.94 -24.53 -9.78
C SER A 663 33.91 -23.85 -8.81
N LYS A 664 33.58 -22.63 -8.37
CA LYS A 664 34.33 -21.89 -7.34
C LYS A 664 33.83 -22.17 -5.92
N GLN A 665 32.85 -23.06 -5.78
CA GLN A 665 32.24 -23.41 -4.50
C GLN A 665 33.09 -24.40 -3.72
N THR A 666 32.90 -24.45 -2.41
CA THR A 666 33.54 -25.46 -1.57
C THR A 666 33.01 -26.87 -1.91
N ALA A 667 33.80 -27.91 -1.66
CA ALA A 667 33.38 -29.30 -1.89
C ALA A 667 32.07 -29.64 -1.16
N GLY A 668 31.89 -29.15 0.07
CA GLY A 668 30.65 -29.32 0.84
C GLY A 668 29.44 -28.70 0.14
N GLN A 669 29.61 -27.51 -0.42
CA GLN A 669 28.55 -26.80 -1.15
C GLN A 669 28.23 -27.46 -2.49
N GLN A 670 29.25 -27.92 -3.23
CA GLN A 670 29.06 -28.70 -4.47
C GLN A 670 28.30 -30.00 -4.18
N GLY A 671 28.64 -30.70 -3.09
CA GLY A 671 27.92 -31.88 -2.63
C GLY A 671 26.46 -31.57 -2.27
N ALA A 672 26.18 -30.40 -1.67
CA ALA A 672 24.81 -29.96 -1.42
C ALA A 672 24.04 -29.71 -2.72
N PHE A 673 24.62 -29.00 -3.68
CA PHE A 673 24.00 -28.78 -4.99
C PHE A 673 23.68 -30.08 -5.72
N PHE A 674 24.59 -31.05 -5.65
CA PHE A 674 24.39 -32.35 -6.27
C PHE A 674 23.23 -33.14 -5.63
N ARG A 675 23.13 -33.15 -4.31
CA ARG A 675 22.00 -33.79 -3.60
C ARG A 675 20.65 -33.18 -3.98
N GLU A 676 20.58 -31.85 -4.03
CA GLU A 676 19.38 -31.12 -4.43
C GLU A 676 18.97 -31.42 -5.87
N TYR A 677 19.93 -31.43 -6.79
CA TYR A 677 19.70 -31.81 -8.18
C TYR A 677 19.11 -33.22 -8.29
N LEU A 678 19.74 -34.21 -7.65
CA LEU A 678 19.29 -35.60 -7.70
C LEU A 678 17.89 -35.78 -7.09
N PHE A 679 17.61 -35.10 -5.97
CA PHE A 679 16.31 -35.16 -5.32
C PHE A 679 15.20 -34.66 -6.26
N VAL A 680 15.37 -33.47 -6.83
CA VAL A 680 14.35 -32.89 -7.73
C VAL A 680 14.26 -33.67 -9.04
N TYR A 681 15.38 -34.10 -9.60
CA TYR A 681 15.40 -34.88 -10.84
C TYR A 681 14.71 -36.24 -10.68
N LYS A 682 14.89 -36.93 -9.55
CA LYS A 682 14.15 -38.15 -9.23
C LYS A 682 12.64 -37.90 -9.18
N GLN A 683 12.21 -36.77 -8.61
CA GLN A 683 10.80 -36.43 -8.56
C GLN A 683 10.22 -36.12 -9.95
N LEU A 684 10.98 -35.44 -10.81
CA LEU A 684 10.61 -35.21 -12.21
C LEU A 684 10.42 -36.53 -12.97
N LEU A 685 11.38 -37.45 -12.88
CA LEU A 685 11.28 -38.77 -13.50
C LEU A 685 10.06 -39.57 -12.99
N THR A 686 9.73 -39.43 -11.71
CA THR A 686 8.56 -40.10 -11.13
C THR A 686 7.26 -39.53 -11.69
N GLN A 687 7.20 -38.20 -11.91
CA GLN A 687 6.05 -37.55 -12.55
C GLN A 687 5.89 -38.00 -14.00
N GLU A 688 6.97 -37.96 -14.79
CA GLU A 688 6.96 -38.38 -16.19
C GLU A 688 6.60 -39.87 -16.35
N ALA A 689 7.11 -40.75 -15.48
CA ALA A 689 6.78 -42.18 -15.48
C ALA A 689 5.31 -42.46 -15.16
N GLY A 690 4.68 -41.64 -14.30
CA GLY A 690 3.25 -41.74 -13.99
C GLY A 690 2.36 -41.35 -15.18
N GLU A 691 2.85 -40.49 -16.08
CA GLU A 691 2.14 -40.04 -17.28
C GLU A 691 2.38 -40.94 -18.51
N LEU A 692 3.57 -41.53 -18.65
CA LEU A 692 3.99 -42.28 -19.84
C LEU A 692 4.14 -43.80 -19.65
N GLY A 693 4.02 -44.32 -18.42
CA GLY A 693 4.01 -45.75 -18.13
C GLY A 693 5.33 -46.50 -18.37
N ASP A 694 6.42 -45.80 -18.69
CA ASP A 694 7.76 -46.37 -18.89
C ASP A 694 8.80 -45.66 -18.01
N HIS A 695 9.71 -46.43 -17.43
CA HIS A 695 10.68 -45.99 -16.41
C HIS A 695 12.04 -45.56 -16.98
N SER A 696 12.15 -45.31 -18.29
CA SER A 696 13.44 -45.33 -18.99
C SER A 696 13.82 -44.02 -19.70
N GLY A 697 13.62 -42.87 -19.03
CA GLY A 697 14.32 -41.64 -19.44
C GLY A 697 15.84 -41.80 -19.34
N PRO A 698 16.64 -41.23 -20.25
CA PRO A 698 18.10 -41.31 -20.18
C PRO A 698 18.61 -40.64 -18.90
N LEU A 699 19.55 -41.32 -18.21
CA LEU A 699 20.21 -40.76 -17.03
C LEU A 699 20.92 -39.45 -17.39
N PRO A 700 20.95 -38.47 -16.47
CA PRO A 700 21.52 -37.18 -16.75
C PRO A 700 23.04 -37.31 -16.86
N GLU A 701 23.61 -36.79 -17.94
CA GLU A 701 25.05 -36.65 -18.07
C GLU A 701 25.55 -35.63 -17.04
N LEU A 702 26.43 -36.09 -16.16
CA LEU A 702 27.07 -35.28 -15.12
C LEU A 702 28.51 -34.99 -15.53
N PRO A 703 29.00 -33.75 -15.36
CA PRO A 703 30.41 -33.44 -15.56
C PRO A 703 31.21 -34.06 -14.41
N LEU A 704 31.67 -35.29 -14.61
CA LEU A 704 32.59 -35.95 -13.70
C LEU A 704 34.01 -35.44 -13.98
N PRO A 705 34.81 -35.14 -12.95
CA PRO A 705 36.22 -34.82 -13.16
C PRO A 705 36.92 -36.02 -13.83
N ILE A 706 37.59 -35.76 -14.95
CA ILE A 706 38.41 -36.77 -15.62
C ILE A 706 39.68 -36.94 -14.78
N VAL A 707 39.78 -38.08 -14.11
CA VAL A 707 41.00 -38.47 -13.40
C VAL A 707 41.95 -39.12 -14.41
N ASP A 708 42.97 -38.39 -14.85
CA ASP A 708 44.06 -38.99 -15.61
C ASP A 708 44.86 -39.91 -14.69
N SER A 709 44.61 -41.21 -14.82
CA SER A 709 45.25 -42.23 -13.99
C SER A 709 46.77 -42.29 -14.19
N ASN A 710 47.28 -41.82 -15.33
CA ASN A 710 48.72 -41.81 -15.61
C ASN A 710 49.43 -40.61 -14.95
N GLU A 711 48.72 -39.49 -14.79
CA GLU A 711 49.22 -38.31 -14.07
C GLU A 711 48.90 -38.32 -12.57
N THR A 712 47.96 -39.16 -12.14
CA THR A 712 47.59 -39.31 -10.73
C THR A 712 48.61 -40.18 -10.00
N LYS A 713 49.33 -39.60 -9.03
CA LYS A 713 50.27 -40.33 -8.17
C LYS A 713 49.77 -40.38 -6.73
N VAL A 714 49.70 -41.57 -6.15
CA VAL A 714 49.42 -41.76 -4.72
C VAL A 714 50.73 -41.61 -3.95
N LEU A 715 50.81 -40.58 -3.09
CA LEU A 715 51.95 -40.37 -2.20
C LEU A 715 51.68 -41.06 -0.86
N LEU A 716 52.45 -42.12 -0.57
CA LEU A 716 52.47 -42.76 0.75
C LEU A 716 53.44 -41.98 1.66
N GLY A 717 52.93 -41.12 2.53
CA GLY A 717 53.74 -40.36 3.49
C GLY A 717 53.05 -39.14 4.11
N SER A 718 53.73 -38.48 5.05
CA SER A 718 53.24 -37.26 5.71
C SER A 718 53.08 -36.09 4.72
N ARG A 719 52.05 -35.26 4.94
CA ARG A 719 51.64 -34.13 4.08
C ARG A 719 52.85 -33.30 3.58
N PRO A 720 53.07 -33.15 2.27
CA PRO A 720 54.09 -32.24 1.75
C PRO A 720 53.73 -30.80 2.14
N GLN A 721 54.70 -30.04 2.65
CA GLN A 721 54.51 -28.60 2.84
C GLN A 721 54.32 -27.94 1.47
N PRO A 722 53.35 -27.02 1.30
CA PRO A 722 53.10 -26.39 0.01
C PRO A 722 54.30 -25.53 -0.39
N SER A 723 55.14 -26.04 -1.29
CA SER A 723 56.18 -25.24 -1.92
C SER A 723 55.56 -24.34 -2.99
N GLN A 724 56.00 -23.08 -3.01
CA GLN A 724 55.58 -22.07 -3.97
C GLN A 724 55.99 -22.51 -5.39
N GLY A 725 55.08 -23.11 -6.15
CA GLY A 725 55.32 -23.39 -7.56
C GLY A 725 54.50 -24.54 -8.13
N LYS A 726 53.28 -24.23 -8.58
CA LYS A 726 52.54 -24.91 -9.65
C LYS A 726 52.58 -26.46 -9.67
N VAL A 727 51.74 -27.11 -8.88
CA VAL A 727 50.90 -28.25 -9.33
C VAL A 727 49.61 -28.21 -8.49
N LEU A 728 48.44 -28.21 -9.14
CA LEU A 728 47.15 -28.38 -8.47
C LEU A 728 47.00 -29.86 -8.10
N THR A 729 47.42 -30.23 -6.89
CA THR A 729 47.18 -31.57 -6.35
C THR A 729 45.77 -31.62 -5.75
N THR A 730 44.81 -32.18 -6.47
CA THR A 730 43.49 -32.50 -5.91
C THR A 730 43.61 -33.81 -5.13
N CYS A 731 43.69 -33.73 -3.80
CA CYS A 731 43.63 -34.91 -2.94
C CYS A 731 42.18 -35.37 -2.76
N LEU A 732 41.82 -36.53 -3.31
CA LEU A 732 40.60 -37.25 -2.94
C LEU A 732 40.91 -38.13 -1.73
N TYR A 733 40.21 -37.91 -0.63
CA TYR A 733 40.26 -38.75 0.57
C TYR A 733 39.09 -39.73 0.53
N TYR A 734 39.39 -41.02 0.68
CA TYR A 734 38.39 -42.09 0.84
C TYR A 734 37.85 -42.14 2.27
#